data_AF-A0A2B7YAB4-F1
#
_entry.id   AF-A0A2B7YAB4-F1
#
_cell.length_a   1.000
_cell.length_b   1.000
_cell.length_c   1.000
_cell.angle_alpha   90.00
_cell.angle_beta   90.00
_cell.angle_gamma   90.00
#
_symmetry.space_group_name_H-M   'P 1'
#
loop_
_entity.id
_entity.type
_entity.pdbx_description
1 polymer ?
#
loop_
_entity_poly.entity_id
_entity_poly.type
_entity_poly.pdbx_seq_one_letter_code
_entity_poly.pdbx_strand_id
1 'polypeptide(L)'
;MGIPHLTRHLLPHAQPVWLRNSDSPNNQHHDKSSTATYTDNNIVSSVVIDGPALVYHVYHRLLSWSDSGGLNPVDAQPRADEVSIGVMQFLVTLGALRVRVEKIYFDGALPLSKRDTRMERVEKSRQKLESFCRDTAGGFKMSSVRRTPLDVRPAKLFGRRPVPARLRELPETTFMVPTVIEDLKRRWSRVEIGRCAREFAGVTANGDDGNNAESIFAGLTEIVPGEADVYCAAAARTYNCAVLTGDSDLLVHDLGPEGSVIFLDSIESSEIQETSTDGCTSIMTIRATQLRPASIAKSLGVVSIQRLAYELKRDPYSSFSTLIQRAKSTTGVVEDSASYIAFMKEFSLQNEAETDTHAPTVWSQKSHRPITDPKLSELYAQYESSDFSTPQKPPHIYLPILIESHDRRAAWMQGSDLRLLAYSLSNLKSTTGRLRNEAVTEHMRKGRRIAPVQLTLLSQGEIEQGLGAFLGQVRNLTATYQADDDGRGSSDPNTLTFWTAFALHDILAQMEPDERPSLGKVRRFLELGYCGEKLEWGDIHLQAQVVVIMYSIRMLREVICLGKGKGKVFDDDGWLGGSVRDVDSELVGFPWLRDFTRGRGLVGISTECARKVVEGVFALLDECDGDGCAEEAGGLEGNSNGEAGLTAEGEEERVTTASSSKKRKKRKTSNGGAEGVMPTHTKGGGNGSGSKRKQMTNMFDILRQVGD
;
A
#
# COMPACT_ATOMS: atom_id res chain seq x y z
N MET A 1 8.37 11.94 -16.60
CA MET A 1 8.91 12.11 -15.24
C MET A 1 10.40 11.89 -15.32
N GLY A 2 11.14 12.54 -14.42
CA GLY A 2 12.59 12.60 -14.48
C GLY A 2 13.10 13.41 -15.65
N ILE A 3 14.37 13.22 -15.99
CA ILE A 3 15.05 14.01 -17.02
C ILE A 3 14.64 13.52 -18.42
N PRO A 4 13.95 14.36 -19.22
CA PRO A 4 13.42 13.93 -20.51
C PRO A 4 14.51 13.41 -21.45
N HIS A 5 14.22 12.30 -22.12
CA HIS A 5 15.11 11.68 -23.13
C HIS A 5 16.48 11.21 -22.64
N LEU A 6 16.78 11.27 -21.33
CA LEU A 6 18.08 10.86 -20.78
C LEU A 6 18.43 9.42 -21.17
N THR A 7 17.55 8.46 -20.87
CA THR A 7 17.75 7.05 -21.22
C THR A 7 17.96 6.86 -22.72
N ARG A 8 17.17 7.55 -23.56
CA ARG A 8 17.29 7.45 -25.03
C ARG A 8 18.69 7.85 -25.51
N HIS A 9 19.28 8.87 -24.91
CA HIS A 9 20.60 9.37 -25.28
C HIS A 9 21.74 8.54 -24.69
N LEU A 10 21.58 7.96 -23.50
CA LEU A 10 22.64 7.24 -22.83
C LEU A 10 22.67 5.73 -23.15
N LEU A 11 21.52 5.12 -23.50
CA LEU A 11 21.42 3.68 -23.79
C LEU A 11 22.36 3.19 -24.92
N PRO A 12 22.67 3.97 -25.99
CA PRO A 12 23.68 3.58 -26.98
C PRO A 12 25.09 3.34 -26.41
N HIS A 13 25.36 3.85 -25.21
CA HIS A 13 26.63 3.66 -24.49
C HIS A 13 26.57 2.51 -23.45
N ALA A 14 25.44 1.81 -23.35
CA ALA A 14 25.29 0.68 -22.45
C ALA A 14 26.13 -0.53 -22.88
N GLN A 15 26.63 -1.28 -21.92
CA GLN A 15 27.40 -2.49 -22.15
C GLN A 15 26.63 -3.72 -21.66
N PRO A 16 26.65 -4.84 -22.41
CA PRO A 16 26.06 -6.08 -21.93
C PRO A 16 26.92 -6.68 -20.82
N VAL A 17 26.27 -7.10 -19.73
CA VAL A 17 26.93 -7.72 -18.57
C VAL A 17 26.22 -8.99 -18.14
N TRP A 18 26.93 -9.83 -17.40
CA TRP A 18 26.39 -11.04 -16.77
C TRP A 18 26.34 -10.85 -15.25
N LEU A 19 25.19 -11.17 -14.66
CA LEU A 19 25.01 -11.19 -13.22
C LEU A 19 25.46 -12.56 -12.70
N ARG A 20 26.70 -12.64 -12.21
CA ARG A 20 27.27 -13.82 -11.56
C ARG A 20 28.49 -13.44 -10.74
N ASN A 21 28.97 -14.33 -9.87
CA ASN A 21 30.32 -14.25 -9.33
C ASN A 21 31.16 -15.44 -9.84
N SER A 22 32.35 -15.16 -10.37
CA SER A 22 33.29 -16.14 -10.96
C SER A 22 34.10 -16.93 -9.92
N ASP A 23 34.12 -16.51 -8.66
CA ASP A 23 34.89 -17.18 -7.61
C ASP A 23 34.20 -18.48 -7.16
N SER A 24 34.46 -19.56 -7.90
CA SER A 24 34.20 -20.93 -7.47
C SER A 24 35.53 -21.60 -7.08
N PRO A 25 35.68 -22.15 -5.86
CA PRO A 25 36.91 -22.85 -5.46
C PRO A 25 37.15 -24.16 -6.23
N ASN A 26 36.19 -24.64 -7.03
CA ASN A 26 36.32 -25.88 -7.81
C ASN A 26 36.87 -25.70 -9.24
N ASN A 27 37.25 -24.48 -9.65
CA ASN A 27 37.82 -24.24 -10.98
C ASN A 27 39.36 -24.24 -11.04
N GLN A 28 40.02 -24.90 -10.08
CA GLN A 28 41.49 -25.05 -10.12
C GLN A 28 42.00 -26.23 -10.96
N HIS A 29 41.13 -27.09 -11.48
CA HIS A 29 41.55 -28.12 -12.42
C HIS A 29 40.46 -28.36 -13.46
N HIS A 30 40.55 -27.72 -14.63
CA HIS A 30 40.30 -28.36 -15.91
C HIS A 30 40.73 -27.46 -17.08
N ASP A 31 41.07 -28.12 -18.18
CA ASP A 31 42.01 -27.73 -19.21
C ASP A 31 41.79 -26.38 -19.90
N LYS A 32 42.92 -25.72 -20.15
CA LYS A 32 43.07 -24.67 -21.16
C LYS A 32 42.88 -25.27 -22.56
N SER A 33 41.65 -25.51 -22.99
CA SER A 33 41.33 -25.59 -24.41
C SER A 33 39.84 -25.35 -24.66
N SER A 34 39.56 -24.25 -25.36
CA SER A 34 38.40 -24.06 -26.25
C SER A 34 36.99 -24.13 -25.65
N THR A 35 36.44 -22.99 -25.20
CA THR A 35 35.37 -22.22 -25.89
C THR A 35 34.77 -21.10 -25.00
N ALA A 36 34.59 -19.91 -25.60
CA ALA A 36 34.07 -18.65 -25.03
C ALA A 36 34.97 -17.90 -24.02
N THR A 37 35.87 -17.07 -24.57
CA THR A 37 36.55 -15.96 -23.87
C THR A 37 35.54 -14.93 -23.37
N TYR A 38 34.99 -15.13 -22.17
CA TYR A 38 34.40 -14.03 -21.40
C TYR A 38 35.54 -13.29 -20.71
N THR A 39 35.84 -12.07 -21.16
CA THR A 39 36.72 -11.17 -20.41
C THR A 39 36.09 -10.88 -19.04
N ASP A 40 36.85 -11.02 -17.95
CA ASP A 40 36.41 -10.74 -16.56
C ASP A 40 35.73 -9.36 -16.37
N ASN A 41 35.93 -8.43 -17.31
CA ASN A 41 35.37 -7.06 -17.26
C ASN A 41 33.84 -6.93 -17.44
N ASN A 42 33.12 -7.99 -17.81
CA ASN A 42 31.66 -7.95 -18.08
C ASN A 42 30.81 -8.68 -17.03
N ILE A 43 31.35 -8.87 -15.83
CA ILE A 43 30.68 -9.56 -14.72
C ILE A 43 30.28 -8.53 -13.66
N VAL A 44 29.05 -8.65 -13.15
CA VAL A 44 28.57 -7.88 -12.00
C VAL A 44 28.24 -8.86 -10.87
N SER A 45 29.03 -8.76 -9.80
CA SER A 45 28.98 -9.66 -8.65
C SER A 45 28.41 -9.01 -7.38
N SER A 46 28.18 -7.69 -7.39
CA SER A 46 27.57 -6.96 -6.27
C SER A 46 26.58 -5.92 -6.77
N VAL A 47 25.45 -5.78 -6.06
CA VAL A 47 24.38 -4.84 -6.37
C VAL A 47 23.75 -4.20 -5.14
N VAL A 48 23.25 -2.99 -5.30
CA VAL A 48 22.26 -2.35 -4.43
C VAL A 48 20.94 -2.26 -5.19
N ILE A 49 19.81 -2.38 -4.49
CA ILE A 49 18.49 -2.49 -5.11
C ILE A 49 17.59 -1.33 -4.68
N ASP A 50 17.04 -0.64 -5.67
CA ASP A 50 15.86 0.21 -5.53
C ASP A 50 14.62 -0.68 -5.32
N GLY A 51 14.16 -0.73 -4.07
CA GLY A 51 13.08 -1.60 -3.61
C GLY A 51 11.76 -1.35 -4.34
N PRO A 52 11.21 -0.13 -4.35
CA PRO A 52 9.99 0.19 -5.10
C PRO A 52 10.09 -0.23 -6.56
N ALA A 53 11.18 0.10 -7.26
CA ALA A 53 11.35 -0.29 -8.65
C ALA A 53 11.35 -1.81 -8.85
N LEU A 54 12.01 -2.58 -7.97
CA LEU A 54 11.98 -4.04 -8.00
C LEU A 54 10.55 -4.60 -7.84
N VAL A 55 9.77 -4.06 -6.90
CA VAL A 55 8.39 -4.49 -6.67
C VAL A 55 7.53 -4.27 -7.92
N TYR A 56 7.57 -3.07 -8.52
CA TYR A 56 6.82 -2.78 -9.74
C TYR A 56 7.32 -3.62 -10.93
N HIS A 57 8.62 -3.88 -11.04
CA HIS A 57 9.16 -4.76 -12.07
C HIS A 57 8.60 -6.18 -11.96
N VAL A 58 8.68 -6.78 -10.77
CA VAL A 58 8.13 -8.12 -10.51
C VAL A 58 6.62 -8.15 -10.78
N TYR A 59 5.88 -7.15 -10.33
CA TYR A 59 4.45 -7.02 -10.61
C TYR A 59 4.16 -7.07 -12.13
N HIS A 60 4.85 -6.25 -12.93
CA HIS A 60 4.63 -6.21 -14.37
C HIS A 60 5.08 -7.50 -15.08
N ARG A 61 6.15 -8.14 -14.61
CA ARG A 61 6.55 -9.47 -15.09
C ARG A 61 5.43 -10.47 -14.86
N LEU A 62 4.93 -10.61 -13.63
CA LEU A 62 3.84 -11.54 -13.32
C LEU A 62 2.55 -11.22 -14.10
N LEU A 63 2.19 -9.94 -14.21
CA LEU A 63 1.03 -9.48 -14.97
C LEU A 63 1.11 -9.85 -16.46
N SER A 64 2.31 -9.85 -17.04
CA SER A 64 2.48 -10.25 -18.46
C SER A 64 2.10 -11.71 -18.72
N TRP A 65 2.13 -12.57 -17.69
CA TRP A 65 1.82 -13.99 -17.78
C TRP A 65 0.36 -14.33 -17.41
N SER A 66 -0.40 -13.40 -16.83
CA SER A 66 -1.73 -13.66 -16.27
C SER A 66 -2.87 -13.73 -17.31
N ASP A 67 -2.63 -13.29 -18.55
CA ASP A 67 -3.63 -13.25 -19.63
C ASP A 67 -3.93 -14.62 -20.27
N SER A 68 -3.19 -15.66 -19.90
CA SER A 68 -3.24 -16.96 -20.59
C SER A 68 -4.54 -17.77 -20.34
N GLY A 69 -5.49 -17.26 -19.55
CA GLY A 69 -6.65 -18.03 -19.04
C GLY A 69 -8.01 -17.32 -19.07
N GLY A 70 -8.21 -16.25 -19.86
CA GLY A 70 -9.52 -15.59 -19.99
C GLY A 70 -10.00 -14.87 -18.72
N LEU A 71 -9.09 -14.56 -17.80
CA LEU A 71 -9.38 -13.86 -16.55
C LEU A 71 -9.83 -12.41 -16.78
N ASN A 72 -10.75 -11.95 -15.93
CA ASN A 72 -11.11 -10.53 -15.93
C ASN A 72 -9.91 -9.67 -15.52
N PRO A 73 -9.79 -8.42 -15.99
CA PRO A 73 -8.61 -7.59 -15.72
C PRO A 73 -8.33 -7.35 -14.24
N VAL A 74 -9.36 -7.34 -13.38
CA VAL A 74 -9.19 -7.15 -11.92
C VAL A 74 -8.53 -8.39 -11.31
N ASP A 75 -9.01 -9.59 -11.62
CA ASP A 75 -8.45 -10.86 -11.12
C ASP A 75 -7.14 -11.28 -11.80
N ALA A 76 -6.88 -10.77 -13.01
CA ALA A 76 -5.63 -10.98 -13.72
C ALA A 76 -4.45 -10.25 -13.05
N GLN A 77 -4.70 -9.27 -12.17
CA GLN A 77 -3.62 -8.62 -11.45
C GLN A 77 -2.94 -9.58 -10.45
N PRO A 78 -1.60 -9.58 -10.38
CA PRO A 78 -0.86 -10.22 -9.30
C PRO A 78 -1.26 -9.66 -7.94
N ARG A 79 -1.58 -10.55 -7.00
CA ARG A 79 -1.84 -10.21 -5.60
C ARG A 79 -0.55 -9.79 -4.91
N ALA A 80 -0.63 -8.99 -3.86
CA ALA A 80 0.55 -8.53 -3.12
C ALA A 80 1.42 -9.69 -2.57
N ASP A 81 0.79 -10.78 -2.12
CA ASP A 81 1.47 -12.03 -1.72
C ASP A 81 2.28 -12.67 -2.87
N GLU A 82 1.72 -12.67 -4.09
CA GLU A 82 2.36 -13.22 -5.29
C GLU A 82 3.54 -12.36 -5.73
N VAL A 83 3.40 -11.04 -5.63
CA VAL A 83 4.50 -10.09 -5.86
C VAL A 83 5.61 -10.31 -4.82
N SER A 84 5.27 -10.50 -3.54
CA SER A 84 6.24 -10.80 -2.48
C SER A 84 7.00 -12.11 -2.73
N ILE A 85 6.31 -13.18 -3.12
CA ILE A 85 6.94 -14.44 -3.54
C ILE A 85 7.88 -14.20 -4.73
N GLY A 86 7.45 -13.41 -5.72
CA GLY A 86 8.26 -13.08 -6.89
C GLY A 86 9.52 -12.29 -6.54
N VAL A 87 9.42 -11.30 -5.65
CA VAL A 87 10.58 -10.54 -5.16
C VAL A 87 11.56 -11.46 -4.42
N MET A 88 11.05 -12.34 -3.55
CA MET A 88 11.89 -13.32 -2.86
C MET A 88 12.61 -14.24 -3.85
N GLN A 89 11.89 -14.81 -4.83
CA GLN A 89 12.52 -15.68 -5.85
C GLN A 89 13.55 -14.93 -6.68
N PHE A 90 13.31 -13.65 -7.00
CA PHE A 90 14.28 -12.80 -7.69
C PHE A 90 15.58 -12.67 -6.87
N LEU A 91 15.48 -12.35 -5.58
CA LEU A 91 16.63 -12.19 -4.69
C LEU A 91 17.38 -13.52 -4.46
N VAL A 92 16.66 -14.62 -4.25
CA VAL A 92 17.27 -15.95 -4.10
C VAL A 92 17.97 -16.37 -5.40
N THR A 93 17.42 -16.04 -6.57
CA THR A 93 18.09 -16.30 -7.85
C THR A 93 19.40 -15.52 -7.97
N LEU A 94 19.43 -14.25 -7.58
CA LEU A 94 20.69 -13.48 -7.51
C LEU A 94 21.70 -14.13 -6.55
N GLY A 95 21.25 -14.56 -5.37
CA GLY A 95 22.07 -15.27 -4.40
C GLY A 95 22.61 -16.62 -4.92
N ALA A 96 21.80 -17.38 -5.65
CA ALA A 96 22.22 -18.63 -6.29
C ALA A 96 23.29 -18.40 -7.38
N LEU A 97 23.23 -17.25 -8.06
CA LEU A 97 24.28 -16.77 -8.99
C LEU A 97 25.47 -16.12 -8.26
N ARG A 98 25.48 -16.16 -6.93
CA ARG A 98 26.49 -15.56 -6.05
C ARG A 98 26.64 -14.04 -6.23
N VAL A 99 25.60 -13.38 -6.72
CA VAL A 99 25.54 -11.91 -6.75
C VAL A 99 25.19 -11.43 -5.34
N ARG A 100 26.08 -10.64 -4.74
CA ARG A 100 25.89 -10.08 -3.41
C ARG A 100 24.92 -8.90 -3.49
N VAL A 101 23.83 -8.98 -2.74
CA VAL A 101 22.91 -7.84 -2.55
C VAL A 101 23.37 -7.12 -1.29
N GLU A 102 23.93 -5.92 -1.43
CA GLU A 102 24.46 -5.15 -0.30
C GLU A 102 23.31 -4.57 0.53
N LYS A 103 22.34 -3.92 -0.14
CA LYS A 103 21.19 -3.24 0.46
C LYS A 103 19.99 -3.20 -0.48
N ILE A 104 18.79 -3.13 0.10
CA ILE A 104 17.50 -2.91 -0.57
C ILE A 104 16.82 -1.73 0.10
N TYR A 105 16.74 -0.60 -0.60
CA TYR A 105 16.20 0.64 -0.04
C TYR A 105 14.77 0.90 -0.51
N PHE A 106 13.91 1.32 0.42
CA PHE A 106 12.54 1.74 0.18
C PHE A 106 12.30 3.18 0.62
N ASP A 107 11.51 3.91 -0.15
CA ASP A 107 11.11 5.27 0.19
C ASP A 107 10.44 5.32 1.57
N GLY A 108 10.86 6.28 2.39
CA GLY A 108 10.24 6.52 3.69
C GLY A 108 9.79 7.95 3.93
N ALA A 109 10.18 8.92 3.08
CA ALA A 109 9.63 10.27 3.13
C ALA A 109 9.54 10.89 1.73
N LEU A 110 8.55 11.76 1.52
CA LEU A 110 8.37 12.49 0.26
C LEU A 110 8.90 13.93 0.41
N PRO A 111 9.92 14.33 -0.35
CA PRO A 111 10.39 15.71 -0.36
C PRO A 111 9.29 16.70 -0.76
N LEU A 112 9.33 17.91 -0.19
CA LEU A 112 8.34 18.97 -0.46
C LEU A 112 8.19 19.29 -1.95
N SER A 113 9.30 19.27 -2.70
CA SER A 113 9.35 19.55 -4.13
C SER A 113 8.58 18.53 -4.98
N LYS A 114 8.39 17.29 -4.49
CA LYS A 114 7.74 16.19 -5.22
C LYS A 114 6.27 16.00 -4.83
N ARG A 115 5.68 16.85 -3.98
CA ARG A 115 4.26 16.81 -3.60
C ARG A 115 3.31 16.96 -4.79
N ASP A 116 3.58 17.90 -5.68
CA ASP A 116 2.74 18.11 -6.88
C ASP A 116 2.84 16.92 -7.84
N THR A 117 4.05 16.41 -8.03
CA THR A 117 4.29 15.17 -8.80
C THR A 117 3.51 13.99 -8.23
N ARG A 118 3.50 13.82 -6.90
CA ARG A 118 2.72 12.78 -6.23
C ARG A 118 1.23 12.95 -6.52
N MET A 119 0.70 14.17 -6.44
CA MET A 119 -0.70 14.47 -6.77
C MET A 119 -1.06 14.14 -8.21
N GLU A 120 -0.22 14.51 -9.17
CA GLU A 120 -0.41 14.17 -10.60
C GLU A 120 -0.47 12.65 -10.82
N ARG A 121 0.42 11.89 -10.17
CA ARG A 121 0.43 10.41 -10.27
C ARG A 121 -0.85 9.79 -9.69
N VAL A 122 -1.32 10.29 -8.55
CA VAL A 122 -2.56 9.80 -7.92
C VAL A 122 -3.77 10.17 -8.79
N GLU A 123 -3.84 11.39 -9.32
CA GLU A 123 -4.93 11.82 -10.20
C GLU A 123 -4.96 11.03 -11.52
N LYS A 124 -3.80 10.72 -12.11
CA LYS A 124 -3.71 9.84 -13.29
C LYS A 124 -4.25 8.44 -12.99
N SER A 125 -3.93 7.89 -11.82
CA SER A 125 -4.43 6.58 -11.39
C SER A 125 -5.94 6.60 -11.17
N ARG A 126 -6.47 7.69 -10.61
CA ARG A 126 -7.91 7.91 -10.46
C ARG A 126 -8.65 7.97 -11.80
N GLN A 127 -8.07 8.66 -12.80
CA GLN A 127 -8.63 8.75 -14.15
C GLN A 127 -8.66 7.39 -14.86
N LYS A 128 -7.60 6.59 -14.71
CA LYS A 128 -7.56 5.20 -15.19
C LYS A 128 -8.70 4.37 -14.60
N LEU A 129 -8.86 4.42 -13.27
CA LEU A 129 -9.94 3.72 -12.57
C LEU A 129 -11.31 4.16 -13.07
N GLU A 130 -11.56 5.47 -13.19
CA GLU A 130 -12.84 6.01 -13.67
C GLU A 130 -13.17 5.51 -15.09
N SER A 131 -12.20 5.52 -16.01
CA SER A 131 -12.43 4.98 -17.36
C SER A 131 -12.75 3.50 -17.31
N PHE A 132 -11.94 2.72 -16.60
CA PHE A 132 -12.11 1.28 -16.51
C PHE A 132 -13.46 0.88 -15.90
N CYS A 133 -13.88 1.54 -14.81
CA CYS A 133 -15.18 1.28 -14.17
C CYS A 133 -16.34 1.54 -15.12
N ARG A 134 -16.28 2.64 -15.89
CA ARG A 134 -17.30 2.97 -16.89
C ARG A 134 -17.35 1.92 -18.01
N ASP A 135 -16.20 1.49 -18.49
CA ASP A 135 -16.10 0.56 -19.61
C ASP A 135 -16.47 -0.89 -19.20
N THR A 136 -16.52 -1.18 -17.90
CA THR A 136 -16.86 -2.49 -17.32
C THR A 136 -18.06 -2.45 -16.37
N ALA A 137 -18.95 -1.46 -16.52
CA ALA A 137 -20.09 -1.26 -15.62
C ALA A 137 -21.01 -2.50 -15.48
N GLY A 138 -21.03 -3.38 -16.50
CA GLY A 138 -21.80 -4.63 -16.49
C GLY A 138 -21.22 -5.78 -15.64
N GLY A 139 -20.06 -5.60 -15.01
CA GLY A 139 -19.40 -6.63 -14.19
C GLY A 139 -18.73 -7.74 -15.01
N PHE A 140 -18.34 -8.82 -14.33
CA PHE A 140 -17.50 -9.89 -14.88
C PHE A 140 -18.10 -11.28 -14.65
N LYS A 141 -18.07 -12.14 -15.67
CA LYS A 141 -18.60 -13.52 -15.61
C LYS A 141 -17.86 -14.35 -14.56
N MET A 142 -18.56 -15.26 -13.87
CA MET A 142 -17.95 -16.17 -12.87
C MET A 142 -16.76 -16.97 -13.41
N SER A 143 -16.83 -17.44 -14.65
CA SER A 143 -15.76 -18.21 -15.29
C SER A 143 -14.46 -17.41 -15.46
N SER A 144 -14.53 -16.09 -15.35
CA SER A 144 -13.38 -15.19 -15.46
C SER A 144 -12.74 -14.84 -14.10
N VAL A 145 -13.32 -15.34 -12.99
CA VAL A 145 -12.82 -15.09 -11.63
C VAL A 145 -11.72 -16.08 -11.29
N ARG A 146 -10.57 -15.57 -10.84
CA ARG A 146 -9.40 -16.37 -10.53
C ARG A 146 -9.56 -17.10 -9.20
N ARG A 147 -9.56 -18.44 -9.24
CA ARG A 147 -9.64 -19.31 -8.05
C ARG A 147 -8.29 -19.75 -7.51
N THR A 148 -7.28 -19.87 -8.38
CA THR A 148 -5.94 -20.34 -8.00
C THR A 148 -4.93 -19.20 -7.98
N PRO A 149 -3.92 -19.27 -7.10
CA PRO A 149 -2.78 -18.37 -7.16
C PRO A 149 -2.07 -18.42 -8.52
N LEU A 150 -1.38 -17.34 -8.88
CA LEU A 150 -0.46 -17.33 -10.01
C LEU A 150 0.73 -18.23 -9.69
N ASP A 151 1.14 -18.98 -10.71
CA ASP A 151 2.37 -19.76 -10.66
C ASP A 151 3.58 -18.82 -10.83
N VAL A 152 4.31 -18.59 -9.74
CA VAL A 152 5.48 -17.70 -9.65
C VAL A 152 6.74 -18.54 -9.72
N ARG A 153 7.52 -18.36 -10.79
CA ARG A 153 8.77 -19.07 -11.08
C ARG A 153 9.83 -18.14 -11.65
N PRO A 154 11.13 -18.37 -11.42
CA PRO A 154 12.23 -17.56 -11.96
C PRO A 154 12.14 -17.37 -13.48
N ALA A 155 11.81 -18.42 -14.23
CA ALA A 155 11.66 -18.34 -15.70
C ALA A 155 10.65 -17.25 -16.14
N LYS A 156 9.60 -16.98 -15.36
CA LYS A 156 8.63 -15.91 -15.65
C LYS A 156 9.10 -14.52 -15.20
N LEU A 157 9.89 -14.46 -14.13
CA LEU A 157 10.46 -13.22 -13.59
C LEU A 157 11.56 -12.67 -14.50
N PHE A 158 12.37 -13.54 -15.07
CA PHE A 158 13.50 -13.17 -15.93
C PHE A 158 13.19 -13.31 -17.43
N GLY A 159 12.02 -13.85 -17.79
CA GLY A 159 11.55 -13.94 -19.18
C GLY A 159 10.92 -12.66 -19.70
N ARG A 160 11.20 -12.29 -20.97
CA ARG A 160 10.53 -11.15 -21.64
C ARG A 160 9.16 -11.56 -22.18
N ARG A 161 8.13 -10.88 -21.69
CA ARG A 161 6.79 -10.89 -22.28
C ARG A 161 6.15 -9.51 -22.13
N PRO A 162 5.59 -8.91 -23.18
CA PRO A 162 4.92 -7.62 -23.07
C PRO A 162 3.61 -7.77 -22.28
N VAL A 163 3.32 -6.81 -21.41
CA VAL A 163 2.02 -6.76 -20.72
C VAL A 163 0.92 -6.46 -21.74
N PRO A 164 -0.14 -7.29 -21.83
CA PRO A 164 -1.28 -7.05 -22.72
C PRO A 164 -1.95 -5.69 -22.46
N ALA A 165 -2.38 -5.01 -23.53
CA ALA A 165 -2.91 -3.65 -23.46
C ALA A 165 -4.10 -3.52 -22.49
N ARG A 166 -5.04 -4.48 -22.53
CA ARG A 166 -6.22 -4.55 -21.65
C ARG A 166 -5.89 -4.54 -20.15
N LEU A 167 -4.70 -4.99 -19.78
CA LEU A 167 -4.25 -5.08 -18.38
C LEU A 167 -3.53 -3.80 -17.92
N ARG A 168 -3.21 -2.88 -18.84
CA ARG A 168 -2.57 -1.59 -18.53
C ARG A 168 -3.57 -0.49 -18.20
N GLU A 169 -4.84 -0.73 -18.47
CA GLU A 169 -5.94 0.23 -18.29
C GLU A 169 -6.33 0.42 -16.82
N LEU A 170 -6.10 -0.60 -15.99
CA LEU A 170 -6.38 -0.57 -14.56
C LEU A 170 -5.15 -0.05 -13.78
N PRO A 171 -5.33 0.72 -12.68
CA PRO A 171 -4.24 1.03 -11.76
C PRO A 171 -3.60 -0.24 -11.20
N GLU A 172 -2.34 -0.13 -10.81
CA GLU A 172 -1.57 -1.22 -10.20
C GLU A 172 -2.18 -1.65 -8.86
N THR A 173 -1.97 -2.92 -8.48
CA THR A 173 -2.48 -3.45 -7.22
C THR A 173 -1.96 -2.66 -6.02
N THR A 174 -2.87 -2.16 -5.20
CA THR A 174 -2.54 -1.40 -3.99
C THR A 174 -1.84 -2.28 -2.94
N PHE A 175 -1.02 -1.68 -2.09
CA PHE A 175 -0.34 -2.31 -0.94
C PHE A 175 0.75 -3.36 -1.26
N MET A 176 1.11 -3.58 -2.53
CA MET A 176 2.20 -4.52 -2.86
C MET A 176 3.56 -4.12 -2.27
N VAL A 177 3.91 -2.83 -2.31
CA VAL A 177 5.17 -2.32 -1.73
C VAL A 177 5.25 -2.54 -0.21
N PRO A 178 4.29 -2.05 0.61
CA PRO A 178 4.33 -2.32 2.05
C PRO A 178 4.26 -3.82 2.40
N THR A 179 3.59 -4.64 1.59
CA THR A 179 3.57 -6.10 1.79
C THR A 179 4.96 -6.70 1.59
N VAL A 180 5.66 -6.31 0.54
CA VAL A 180 7.02 -6.77 0.26
C VAL A 180 7.98 -6.34 1.36
N ILE A 181 7.89 -5.08 1.82
CA ILE A 181 8.72 -4.59 2.92
C ILE A 181 8.53 -5.45 4.17
N GLU A 182 7.27 -5.66 4.56
CA GLU A 182 6.93 -6.48 5.72
C GLU A 182 7.46 -7.92 5.59
N ASP A 183 7.26 -8.55 4.44
CA ASP A 183 7.69 -9.92 4.21
C ASP A 183 9.22 -10.05 4.14
N LEU A 184 9.94 -9.12 3.52
CA LEU A 184 11.40 -9.06 3.53
C LEU A 184 11.95 -8.88 4.95
N LYS A 185 11.25 -8.13 5.80
CA LYS A 185 11.64 -7.94 7.21
C LYS A 185 11.31 -9.14 8.10
N ARG A 186 10.27 -9.93 7.79
CA ARG A 186 9.68 -10.86 8.79
C ARG A 186 9.38 -12.27 8.30
N ARG A 187 9.14 -12.49 7.01
CA ARG A 187 8.60 -13.75 6.49
C ARG A 187 9.67 -14.67 5.92
N TRP A 188 10.62 -14.13 5.15
CA TRP A 188 11.48 -14.94 4.29
C TRP A 188 12.66 -15.59 5.04
N SER A 189 12.35 -16.42 6.03
CA SER A 189 13.30 -17.35 6.61
C SER A 189 13.63 -18.47 5.63
N ARG A 190 14.71 -19.20 5.88
CA ARG A 190 15.12 -20.33 5.02
C ARG A 190 14.04 -21.39 4.87
N VAL A 191 13.28 -21.64 5.94
CA VAL A 191 12.14 -22.59 5.95
C VAL A 191 11.02 -22.11 5.04
N GLU A 192 10.63 -20.83 5.16
CA GLU A 192 9.57 -20.24 4.35
C GLU A 192 9.96 -20.14 2.87
N ILE A 193 11.22 -19.83 2.58
CA ILE A 193 11.77 -19.86 1.22
C ILE A 193 11.68 -21.28 0.64
N GLY A 194 12.13 -22.30 1.38
CA GLY A 194 12.08 -23.70 0.92
C GLY A 194 10.64 -24.19 0.65
N ARG A 195 9.66 -23.69 1.40
CA ARG A 195 8.23 -23.97 1.19
C ARG A 195 7.71 -23.37 -0.12
N CYS A 196 8.09 -22.13 -0.43
CA CYS A 196 7.58 -21.36 -1.57
C CYS A 196 8.40 -21.53 -2.86
N ALA A 197 9.66 -21.93 -2.77
CA ALA A 197 10.57 -22.06 -3.91
C ALA A 197 11.40 -23.35 -3.78
N ARG A 198 10.75 -24.49 -4.03
CA ARG A 198 11.34 -25.84 -3.86
C ARG A 198 12.63 -26.05 -4.66
N GLU A 199 12.77 -25.37 -5.79
CA GLU A 199 13.98 -25.40 -6.62
C GLU A 199 15.24 -24.86 -5.92
N PHE A 200 15.07 -24.05 -4.87
CA PHE A 200 16.17 -23.51 -4.06
C PHE A 200 16.36 -24.19 -2.70
N ALA A 201 15.63 -25.27 -2.42
CA ALA A 201 15.70 -25.96 -1.12
C ALA A 201 17.12 -26.45 -0.76
N GLY A 202 17.95 -26.78 -1.75
CA GLY A 202 19.35 -27.17 -1.53
C GLY A 202 20.30 -25.99 -1.28
N VAL A 203 19.99 -24.79 -1.79
CA VAL A 203 20.81 -23.58 -1.59
C VAL A 203 20.64 -23.02 -0.18
N THR A 204 19.48 -23.24 0.45
CA THR A 204 19.18 -22.76 1.81
C THR A 204 19.56 -23.75 2.91
N ALA A 205 19.98 -24.98 2.59
CA ALA A 205 20.23 -26.04 3.57
C ALA A 205 21.61 -26.00 4.25
N ASN A 206 22.60 -25.29 3.69
CA ASN A 206 24.02 -25.41 4.09
C ASN A 206 24.53 -24.32 5.06
N GLY A 207 23.67 -23.66 5.82
CA GLY A 207 24.11 -22.69 6.82
C GLY A 207 23.77 -23.13 8.24
N ASP A 208 24.71 -22.92 9.15
CA ASP A 208 24.69 -23.19 10.60
C ASP A 208 23.31 -23.05 11.27
N ASP A 209 23.02 -23.91 12.26
CA ASP A 209 21.76 -24.11 13.00
C ASP A 209 21.32 -22.89 13.87
N GLY A 210 21.76 -21.69 13.50
CA GLY A 210 21.43 -20.42 14.15
C GLY A 210 20.13 -19.79 13.62
N ASN A 211 19.12 -19.71 14.48
CA ASN A 211 17.88 -18.94 14.37
C ASN A 211 17.17 -18.96 12.99
N ASN A 212 16.78 -20.15 12.52
CA ASN A 212 15.98 -20.39 11.30
C ASN A 212 14.61 -19.67 11.23
N ALA A 213 14.25 -18.87 12.24
CA ALA A 213 12.99 -18.13 12.31
C ALA A 213 13.05 -16.72 11.69
N GLU A 214 14.23 -16.09 11.64
CA GLU A 214 14.34 -14.72 11.13
C GLU A 214 14.46 -14.68 9.60
N SER A 215 13.95 -13.60 8.99
CA SER A 215 14.09 -13.39 7.55
C SER A 215 15.54 -13.10 7.18
N ILE A 216 16.07 -13.82 6.18
CA ILE A 216 17.45 -13.61 5.71
C ILE A 216 17.65 -12.27 5.00
N PHE A 217 16.57 -11.58 4.65
CA PHE A 217 16.60 -10.25 4.01
C PHE A 217 16.39 -9.10 5.01
N ALA A 218 16.16 -9.39 6.30
CA ALA A 218 15.79 -8.39 7.28
C ALA A 218 16.87 -7.31 7.47
N GLY A 219 18.15 -7.70 7.50
CA GLY A 219 19.29 -6.78 7.64
C GLY A 219 19.64 -6.02 6.34
N LEU A 220 19.23 -6.55 5.19
CA LEU A 220 19.46 -5.93 3.87
C LEU A 220 18.41 -4.88 3.52
N THR A 221 17.19 -5.05 4.05
CA THR A 221 16.04 -4.20 3.73
C THR A 221 15.99 -2.97 4.61
N GLU A 222 15.79 -1.79 4.06
CA GLU A 222 15.78 -0.54 4.82
C GLU A 222 14.78 0.46 4.24
N ILE A 223 13.97 1.06 5.11
CA ILE A 223 13.13 2.21 4.76
C ILE A 223 13.90 3.45 5.18
N VAL A 224 14.19 4.32 4.22
CA VAL A 224 15.09 5.47 4.41
C VAL A 224 14.30 6.74 4.71
N PRO A 225 14.83 7.70 5.49
CA PRO A 225 14.14 8.94 5.81
C PRO A 225 14.21 9.95 4.65
N GLY A 226 13.70 9.54 3.49
CA GLY A 226 13.80 10.24 2.22
C GLY A 226 13.38 9.33 1.06
N GLU A 227 13.93 9.60 -0.11
CA GLU A 227 13.76 8.77 -1.31
C GLU A 227 14.87 7.73 -1.42
N ALA A 228 14.54 6.54 -1.94
CA ALA A 228 15.49 5.43 -2.04
C ALA A 228 16.65 5.71 -3.02
N ASP A 229 16.47 6.58 -4.00
CA ASP A 229 17.46 6.92 -5.04
C ASP A 229 18.77 7.49 -4.45
N VAL A 230 18.67 8.45 -3.53
CA VAL A 230 19.81 9.07 -2.84
C VAL A 230 20.64 8.02 -2.09
N TYR A 231 19.97 7.11 -1.38
CA TYR A 231 20.61 6.07 -0.58
C TYR A 231 21.19 4.96 -1.45
N CYS A 232 20.50 4.60 -2.54
CA CYS A 232 21.04 3.68 -3.53
C CYS A 232 22.33 4.23 -4.16
N ALA A 233 22.36 5.52 -4.49
CA ALA A 233 23.55 6.17 -5.04
C ALA A 233 24.72 6.20 -4.05
N ALA A 234 24.44 6.57 -2.80
CA ALA A 234 25.44 6.57 -1.73
C ALA A 234 26.03 5.18 -1.50
N ALA A 235 25.18 4.15 -1.39
CA ALA A 235 25.62 2.77 -1.21
C ALA A 235 26.38 2.25 -2.43
N ALA A 236 25.96 2.59 -3.65
CA ALA A 236 26.68 2.22 -4.87
C ALA A 236 28.11 2.78 -4.89
N ARG A 237 28.29 4.02 -4.44
CA ARG A 237 29.60 4.66 -4.28
C ARG A 237 30.44 3.98 -3.20
N THR A 238 29.85 3.68 -2.04
CA THR A 238 30.56 3.05 -0.92
C THR A 238 31.00 1.62 -1.24
N TYR A 239 30.12 0.83 -1.87
CA TYR A 239 30.38 -0.57 -2.18
C TYR A 239 30.98 -0.79 -3.58
N ASN A 240 31.16 0.27 -4.38
CA ASN A 240 31.61 0.20 -5.78
C ASN A 240 30.81 -0.83 -6.61
N CYS A 241 29.47 -0.75 -6.54
CA CYS A 241 28.58 -1.75 -7.10
C CYS A 241 27.55 -1.17 -8.07
N ALA A 242 26.75 -2.04 -8.70
CA ALA A 242 25.69 -1.61 -9.60
C ALA A 242 24.36 -1.38 -8.84
N VAL A 243 23.61 -0.36 -9.23
CA VAL A 243 22.23 -0.14 -8.76
C VAL A 243 21.25 -0.81 -9.70
N LEU A 244 20.42 -1.71 -9.19
CA LEU A 244 19.25 -2.23 -9.89
C LEU A 244 18.08 -1.29 -9.68
N THR A 245 17.57 -0.66 -10.74
CA THR A 245 16.47 0.31 -10.66
C THR A 245 15.63 0.33 -11.94
N GLY A 246 14.47 0.98 -11.88
CA GLY A 246 13.67 1.38 -13.03
C GLY A 246 13.72 2.89 -13.31
N ASP A 247 14.39 3.67 -12.46
CA ASP A 247 14.49 5.13 -12.60
C ASP A 247 15.79 5.54 -13.29
N SER A 248 15.67 6.32 -14.36
CA SER A 248 16.82 6.85 -15.10
C SER A 248 17.53 7.98 -14.39
N ASP A 249 16.86 8.65 -13.45
CA ASP A 249 17.42 9.79 -12.72
C ASP A 249 18.62 9.37 -11.85
N LEU A 250 18.70 8.09 -11.46
CA LEU A 250 19.87 7.49 -10.79
C LEU A 250 21.19 7.62 -11.57
N LEU A 251 21.15 7.78 -12.90
CA LEU A 251 22.34 8.05 -13.71
C LEU A 251 22.95 9.43 -13.47
N VAL A 252 22.19 10.34 -12.85
CA VAL A 252 22.59 11.72 -12.54
C VAL A 252 23.15 11.82 -11.13
N HIS A 253 22.76 10.93 -10.22
CA HIS A 253 23.45 10.85 -8.94
C HIS A 253 24.91 10.47 -9.14
N ASP A 254 25.77 10.94 -8.24
CA ASP A 254 27.16 10.53 -8.26
C ASP A 254 27.32 9.16 -7.60
N LEU A 255 27.47 8.14 -8.45
CA LEU A 255 27.63 6.73 -8.06
C LEU A 255 29.10 6.37 -7.78
N GLY A 256 30.03 7.33 -7.82
CA GLY A 256 31.46 7.07 -7.78
C GLY A 256 32.03 6.58 -9.12
N PRO A 257 33.35 6.29 -9.17
CA PRO A 257 34.04 5.95 -10.41
C PRO A 257 33.63 4.58 -10.99
N GLU A 258 33.37 3.60 -10.12
CA GLU A 258 33.02 2.22 -10.50
C GLU A 258 31.51 1.94 -10.43
N GLY A 259 30.75 2.84 -9.80
CA GLY A 259 29.30 2.71 -9.68
C GLY A 259 28.60 2.75 -11.03
N SER A 260 27.51 2.01 -11.12
CA SER A 260 26.78 1.83 -12.38
C SER A 260 25.30 1.61 -12.16
N VAL A 261 24.51 1.74 -13.22
CA VAL A 261 23.08 1.45 -13.23
C VAL A 261 22.79 0.27 -14.14
N ILE A 262 21.96 -0.63 -13.67
CA ILE A 262 21.36 -1.72 -14.46
C ILE A 262 19.85 -1.54 -14.37
N PHE A 263 19.21 -1.29 -15.51
CA PHE A 263 17.77 -1.21 -15.54
C PHE A 263 17.14 -2.59 -15.39
N LEU A 264 16.16 -2.71 -14.49
CA LEU A 264 15.48 -3.98 -14.21
C LEU A 264 14.83 -4.58 -15.47
N ASP A 265 14.31 -3.74 -16.38
CA ASP A 265 13.71 -4.20 -17.64
C ASP A 265 14.70 -4.77 -18.66
N SER A 266 16.00 -4.54 -18.45
CA SER A 266 17.09 -5.10 -19.24
C SER A 266 17.53 -6.50 -18.78
N ILE A 267 17.10 -6.92 -17.59
CA ILE A 267 17.49 -8.19 -17.00
C ILE A 267 16.74 -9.33 -17.67
N GLU A 268 17.49 -10.32 -18.16
CA GLU A 268 16.98 -11.44 -18.94
C GLU A 268 17.70 -12.74 -18.60
N SER A 269 16.95 -13.84 -18.57
CA SER A 269 17.53 -15.16 -18.45
C SER A 269 17.94 -15.73 -19.81
N SER A 270 19.11 -16.37 -19.85
CA SER A 270 19.52 -17.31 -20.90
C SER A 270 19.79 -18.67 -20.25
N GLU A 271 19.23 -19.74 -20.79
CA GLU A 271 19.61 -21.09 -20.37
C GLU A 271 20.91 -21.47 -21.08
N ILE A 272 21.91 -21.90 -20.31
CA ILE A 272 23.09 -22.58 -20.86
C ILE A 272 22.99 -24.03 -20.40
N GLN A 273 22.92 -24.95 -21.37
CA GLN A 273 23.04 -26.38 -21.09
C GLN A 273 24.52 -26.67 -20.82
N GLU A 274 24.87 -26.92 -19.56
CA GLU A 274 26.17 -27.49 -19.23
C GLU A 274 26.03 -29.02 -19.22
N THR A 275 26.78 -29.67 -20.11
CA THR A 275 26.92 -31.13 -20.12
C THR A 275 27.98 -31.50 -19.09
N SER A 276 27.56 -31.81 -17.86
CA SER A 276 28.46 -32.45 -16.90
C SER A 276 28.52 -33.95 -17.18
N THR A 277 29.63 -34.60 -16.84
CA THR A 277 29.87 -36.03 -17.04
C THR A 277 28.86 -36.94 -16.31
N ASP A 278 28.08 -36.39 -15.36
CA ASP A 278 27.06 -37.10 -14.58
C ASP A 278 25.60 -36.69 -14.91
N GLY A 279 25.39 -35.87 -15.94
CA GLY A 279 24.06 -35.44 -16.39
C GLY A 279 24.00 -34.00 -16.91
N CYS A 280 22.94 -33.67 -17.66
CA CYS A 280 22.68 -32.31 -18.16
C CYS A 280 22.12 -31.44 -17.02
N THR A 281 22.91 -30.49 -16.51
CA THR A 281 22.43 -29.47 -15.57
C THR A 281 22.26 -28.15 -16.33
N SER A 282 21.02 -27.71 -16.53
CA SER A 282 20.74 -26.38 -17.07
C SER A 282 21.07 -25.34 -16.01
N ILE A 283 22.10 -24.52 -16.24
CA ILE A 283 22.40 -23.37 -15.38
C ILE A 283 21.68 -22.16 -15.96
N MET A 284 20.77 -21.59 -15.18
CA MET A 284 20.14 -20.32 -15.51
C MET A 284 21.20 -19.22 -15.44
N THR A 285 21.48 -18.54 -16.54
CA THR A 285 22.37 -17.38 -16.55
C THR A 285 21.54 -16.12 -16.73
N ILE A 286 21.94 -15.01 -16.08
CA ILE A 286 21.24 -13.75 -16.18
C ILE A 286 22.14 -12.72 -16.87
N ARG A 287 21.64 -12.16 -17.97
CA ARG A 287 22.25 -11.06 -18.71
C ARG A 287 21.49 -9.77 -18.44
N ALA A 288 22.20 -8.64 -18.43
CA ALA A 288 21.60 -7.32 -18.32
C ALA A 288 22.37 -6.28 -19.13
N THR A 289 21.88 -5.04 -19.17
CA THR A 289 22.61 -3.90 -19.73
C THR A 289 23.02 -2.93 -18.63
N GLN A 290 24.31 -2.61 -18.58
CA GLN A 290 24.92 -1.73 -17.60
C GLN A 290 25.28 -0.38 -18.23
N LEU A 291 25.01 0.70 -17.50
CA LEU A 291 25.44 2.06 -17.80
C LEU A 291 26.36 2.55 -16.67
N ARG A 292 27.59 2.94 -17.01
CA ARG A 292 28.56 3.52 -16.07
C ARG A 292 28.66 5.04 -16.30
N PRO A 293 28.05 5.89 -15.44
CA PRO A 293 28.04 7.34 -15.65
C PRO A 293 29.43 7.93 -15.89
N ALA A 294 30.44 7.55 -15.09
CA ALA A 294 31.82 8.04 -15.22
C ALA A 294 32.46 7.66 -16.56
N SER A 295 32.30 6.40 -17.00
CA SER A 295 32.82 5.94 -18.29
C SER A 295 32.11 6.64 -19.47
N ILE A 296 30.80 6.84 -19.36
CA ILE A 296 30.01 7.51 -20.39
C ILE A 296 30.44 8.98 -20.50
N ALA A 297 30.55 9.71 -19.39
CA ALA A 297 31.00 11.10 -19.39
C ALA A 297 32.37 11.24 -20.07
N LYS A 298 33.32 10.36 -19.71
CA LYS A 298 34.64 10.29 -20.34
C LYS A 298 34.56 10.01 -21.85
N SER A 299 33.71 9.07 -22.28
CA SER A 299 33.55 8.72 -23.70
C SER A 299 32.94 9.85 -24.54
N LEU A 300 32.03 10.63 -23.95
CA LEU A 300 31.40 11.79 -24.58
C LEU A 300 32.28 13.05 -24.51
N GLY A 301 33.33 13.01 -23.66
CA GLY A 301 34.21 14.12 -23.37
C GLY A 301 33.52 15.27 -22.63
N VAL A 302 32.44 15.00 -21.91
CA VAL A 302 31.73 15.99 -21.08
C VAL A 302 32.28 16.00 -19.66
N VAL A 303 32.07 17.10 -18.93
CA VAL A 303 32.56 17.23 -17.54
C VAL A 303 31.93 16.17 -16.63
N SER A 304 30.61 15.99 -16.73
CA SER A 304 29.88 15.03 -15.93
C SER A 304 28.51 14.71 -16.56
N ILE A 305 27.87 13.62 -16.13
CA ILE A 305 26.50 13.31 -16.55
C ILE A 305 25.53 14.35 -15.97
N GLN A 306 25.79 14.89 -14.78
CA GLN A 306 24.99 15.96 -14.17
C GLN A 306 24.92 17.20 -15.05
N ARG A 307 26.06 17.61 -15.59
CA ARG A 307 26.14 18.78 -16.48
C ARG A 307 25.33 18.55 -17.76
N LEU A 308 25.47 17.37 -18.37
CA LEU A 308 24.71 16.98 -19.56
C LEU A 308 23.20 16.91 -19.28
N ALA A 309 22.84 16.32 -18.16
CA ALA A 309 21.46 16.16 -17.70
C ALA A 309 20.78 17.51 -17.44
N TYR A 310 21.49 18.48 -16.85
CA TYR A 310 21.00 19.84 -16.68
C TYR A 310 20.73 20.54 -18.02
N GLU A 311 21.65 20.44 -18.99
CA GLU A 311 21.43 20.99 -20.33
C GLU A 311 20.22 20.36 -21.01
N LEU A 312 20.05 19.05 -20.86
CA LEU A 312 18.91 18.31 -21.40
C LEU A 312 17.59 18.70 -20.72
N LYS A 313 17.58 18.91 -19.40
CA LYS A 313 16.39 19.41 -18.66
C LYS A 313 16.02 20.83 -19.10
N ARG A 314 17.01 21.67 -19.39
CA ARG A 314 16.82 23.06 -19.85
C ARG A 314 16.30 23.14 -21.28
N ASP A 315 16.76 22.25 -22.16
CA ASP A 315 16.42 22.26 -23.58
C ASP A 315 16.25 20.83 -24.14
N PRO A 316 15.11 20.16 -23.86
CA PRO A 316 14.90 18.75 -24.22
C PRO A 316 14.88 18.44 -25.72
N TYR A 317 14.62 19.46 -26.54
CA TYR A 317 14.45 19.30 -27.99
C TYR A 317 15.72 19.64 -28.78
N SER A 318 16.77 20.13 -28.11
CA SER A 318 18.07 20.36 -28.72
C SER A 318 18.71 19.06 -29.21
N SER A 319 19.53 19.16 -30.26
CA SER A 319 20.27 18.00 -30.77
C SER A 319 21.30 17.52 -29.74
N PHE A 320 21.53 16.21 -29.69
CA PHE A 320 22.46 15.61 -28.72
C PHE A 320 23.88 16.17 -28.84
N SER A 321 24.35 16.48 -30.06
CA SER A 321 25.65 17.12 -30.30
C SER A 321 25.74 18.51 -29.67
N THR A 322 24.67 19.30 -29.74
CA THR A 322 24.60 20.64 -29.15
C THR A 322 24.62 20.56 -27.62
N LEU A 323 23.88 19.61 -27.04
CA LEU A 323 23.87 19.35 -25.60
C LEU A 323 25.26 18.94 -25.10
N ILE A 324 25.95 18.03 -25.81
CA ILE A 324 27.33 17.66 -25.51
C ILE A 324 28.25 18.88 -25.58
N GLN A 325 28.15 19.70 -26.63
CA GLN A 325 29.00 20.89 -26.77
C GLN A 325 28.80 21.87 -25.61
N ARG A 326 27.56 22.09 -25.15
CA ARG A 326 27.27 22.93 -23.98
C ARG A 326 27.80 22.30 -22.68
N ALA A 327 27.73 20.98 -22.55
CA ALA A 327 28.19 20.23 -21.38
C ALA A 327 29.72 20.03 -21.31
N LYS A 328 30.45 20.36 -22.38
CA LYS A 328 31.92 20.36 -22.42
C LYS A 328 32.56 21.60 -21.77
N SER A 329 31.80 22.68 -21.60
CA SER A 329 32.34 23.93 -21.06
C SER A 329 32.83 23.73 -19.62
N THR A 330 34.10 24.04 -19.37
CA THR A 330 34.74 23.99 -18.04
C THR A 330 34.89 25.38 -17.40
N THR A 331 34.16 26.37 -17.89
CA THR A 331 34.30 27.77 -17.47
C THR A 331 33.79 28.06 -16.06
N GLY A 332 33.12 27.10 -15.39
CA GLY A 332 32.54 27.25 -14.04
C GLY A 332 31.28 28.12 -13.98
N VAL A 333 31.04 28.96 -14.99
CA VAL A 333 29.93 29.92 -15.04
C VAL A 333 28.56 29.27 -14.85
N VAL A 334 28.37 28.06 -15.38
CA VAL A 334 27.08 27.36 -15.24
C VAL A 334 27.00 26.66 -13.90
N GLU A 335 28.09 26.07 -13.43
CA GLU A 335 28.20 25.41 -12.14
C GLU A 335 27.92 26.38 -10.97
N ASP A 336 28.35 27.64 -11.11
CA ASP A 336 28.12 28.72 -10.15
C ASP A 336 26.72 29.36 -10.29
N SER A 337 25.94 28.99 -11.31
CA SER A 337 24.62 29.56 -11.52
C SER A 337 23.61 29.03 -10.50
N ALA A 338 22.76 29.92 -9.99
CA ALA A 338 21.71 29.56 -9.04
C ALA A 338 20.77 28.46 -9.56
N SER A 339 20.51 28.42 -10.87
CA SER A 339 19.66 27.41 -11.50
C SER A 339 20.31 26.02 -11.55
N TYR A 340 21.62 25.94 -11.77
CA TYR A 340 22.35 24.68 -11.71
C TYR A 340 22.48 24.18 -10.27
N ILE A 341 22.79 25.07 -9.33
CA ILE A 341 22.85 24.72 -7.89
C ILE A 341 21.49 24.21 -7.41
N ALA A 342 20.39 24.87 -7.79
CA ALA A 342 19.04 24.41 -7.47
C ALA A 342 18.70 23.05 -8.09
N PHE A 343 19.15 22.80 -9.32
CA PHE A 343 19.02 21.48 -9.97
C PHE A 343 19.82 20.41 -9.23
N MET A 344 21.08 20.69 -8.89
CA MET A 344 21.98 19.76 -8.21
C MET A 344 21.51 19.43 -6.80
N LYS A 345 20.78 20.32 -6.12
CA LYS A 345 20.20 20.05 -4.80
C LYS A 345 19.29 18.81 -4.78
N GLU A 346 18.67 18.44 -5.89
CA GLU A 346 17.87 17.21 -6.06
C GLU A 346 18.74 15.93 -6.08
N PHE A 347 20.02 16.06 -6.45
CA PHE A 347 20.94 14.93 -6.68
C PHE A 347 22.14 14.91 -5.72
N SER A 348 22.28 15.92 -4.86
CA SER A 348 23.40 16.06 -3.91
C SER A 348 23.23 15.14 -2.70
N LEU A 349 24.25 14.34 -2.40
CA LEU A 349 24.30 13.46 -1.22
C LEU A 349 24.45 14.21 0.13
N GLN A 350 24.85 15.48 0.08
CA GLN A 350 25.39 16.23 1.23
C GLN A 350 24.38 16.58 2.33
N ASN A 351 23.08 16.33 2.15
CA ASN A 351 22.09 16.58 3.20
C ASN A 351 21.47 15.31 3.82
N GLU A 352 21.66 14.13 3.23
CA GLU A 352 20.97 12.91 3.68
C GLU A 352 21.88 11.69 3.90
N ALA A 353 23.04 11.60 3.24
CA ALA A 353 23.89 10.39 3.29
C ALA A 353 25.26 10.56 3.98
N GLU A 354 25.77 11.79 4.17
CA GLU A 354 27.10 12.05 4.76
C GLU A 354 27.13 12.06 6.30
N THR A 355 26.01 11.83 6.99
CA THR A 355 25.98 11.58 8.45
C THR A 355 26.47 10.20 8.86
N ASP A 356 27.05 9.44 7.93
CA ASP A 356 27.57 8.08 8.14
C ASP A 356 29.06 8.03 8.56
N THR A 357 29.46 8.95 9.43
CA THR A 357 30.55 8.70 10.38
C THR A 357 30.03 8.89 11.81
N HIS A 358 29.57 7.78 12.40
CA HIS A 358 29.28 7.62 13.82
C HIS A 358 28.07 8.36 14.44
N ALA A 359 27.15 8.94 13.65
CA ALA A 359 25.91 9.49 14.18
C ALA A 359 24.71 8.63 13.74
N PRO A 360 24.26 7.69 14.59
CA PRO A 360 23.17 6.80 14.25
C PRO A 360 21.86 7.59 14.10
N THR A 361 21.26 7.52 12.91
CA THR A 361 19.95 8.11 12.63
C THR A 361 18.93 7.63 13.66
N VAL A 362 18.17 8.57 14.24
CA VAL A 362 17.07 8.33 15.19
C VAL A 362 16.08 7.26 14.68
N TRP A 363 15.99 7.08 13.36
CA TRP A 363 15.16 6.09 12.67
C TRP A 363 15.53 4.62 12.93
N SER A 364 16.81 4.32 13.18
CA SER A 364 17.31 2.93 13.25
C SER A 364 17.76 2.48 14.65
N GLN A 365 18.13 3.39 15.56
CA GLN A 365 18.69 2.98 16.87
C GLN A 365 17.79 3.14 18.10
N LYS A 366 16.76 4.00 18.12
CA LYS A 366 15.97 4.22 19.35
C LYS A 366 14.72 3.33 19.48
N SER A 367 14.44 2.52 18.47
CA SER A 367 13.31 1.61 18.45
C SER A 367 13.75 0.22 17.99
N HIS A 368 13.63 -0.77 18.87
CA HIS A 368 13.84 -2.19 18.56
C HIS A 368 12.96 -2.75 17.40
N ARG A 369 12.06 -1.93 16.82
CA ARG A 369 11.25 -2.27 15.66
C ARG A 369 11.21 -1.06 14.70
N PRO A 370 11.74 -1.17 13.47
CA PRO A 370 11.62 -0.11 12.48
C PRO A 370 10.17 -0.01 11.97
N ILE A 371 9.75 1.19 11.57
CA ILE A 371 8.52 1.40 10.81
C ILE A 371 8.67 0.63 9.49
N THR A 372 7.67 -0.17 9.15
CA THR A 372 7.53 -0.99 7.95
C THR A 372 6.51 -0.44 6.96
N ASP A 373 5.58 0.40 7.40
CA ASP A 373 4.62 1.07 6.54
C ASP A 373 5.18 2.40 5.98
N PRO A 374 5.33 2.56 4.65
CA PRO A 374 5.86 3.79 4.05
C PRO A 374 5.01 5.04 4.30
N LYS A 375 3.70 4.92 4.53
CA LYS A 375 2.82 6.08 4.80
C LYS A 375 2.99 6.57 6.22
N LEU A 376 3.10 5.66 7.19
CA LEU A 376 3.48 6.02 8.56
C LEU A 376 4.89 6.60 8.62
N SER A 377 5.83 6.03 7.85
CA SER A 377 7.17 6.59 7.69
C SER A 377 7.11 8.04 7.19
N GLU A 378 6.36 8.30 6.11
CA GLU A 378 6.24 9.63 5.51
C GLU A 378 5.58 10.62 6.48
N LEU A 379 4.60 10.18 7.27
CA LEU A 379 3.95 11.00 8.31
C LEU A 379 4.93 11.32 9.46
N TYR A 380 5.65 10.32 9.95
CA TYR A 380 6.59 10.49 11.05
C TYR A 380 7.73 11.45 10.64
N ALA A 381 8.23 11.35 9.41
CA ALA A 381 9.22 12.30 8.88
C ALA A 381 8.71 13.74 8.88
N GLN A 382 7.42 13.96 8.58
CA GLN A 382 6.78 15.28 8.64
C GLN A 382 6.58 15.78 10.08
N TYR A 383 6.42 14.90 11.06
CA TYR A 383 6.36 15.29 12.47
C TYR A 383 7.74 15.68 13.00
N GLU A 384 8.78 14.92 12.67
CA GLU A 384 10.11 15.11 13.26
C GLU A 384 10.99 16.13 12.52
N SER A 385 10.91 16.25 11.19
CA SER A 385 11.86 17.06 10.41
C SER A 385 11.19 18.25 9.69
N SER A 386 11.90 19.38 9.65
CA SER A 386 11.50 20.58 8.87
C SER A 386 11.60 20.34 7.37
N ASP A 387 12.46 19.43 6.93
CA ASP A 387 12.74 19.22 5.50
C ASP A 387 11.55 18.63 4.77
N PHE A 388 10.67 17.95 5.51
CA PHE A 388 9.44 17.35 5.00
C PHE A 388 8.17 18.10 5.41
N SER A 389 8.29 19.09 6.31
CA SER A 389 7.15 19.84 6.85
C SER A 389 7.17 21.31 6.43
N THR A 390 6.04 21.84 5.99
CA THR A 390 5.88 23.28 5.77
C THR A 390 5.41 23.95 7.06
N PRO A 391 6.08 25.02 7.55
CA PRO A 391 5.67 25.71 8.77
C PRO A 391 4.19 26.09 8.74
N GLN A 392 3.50 25.89 9.87
CA GLN A 392 2.08 26.27 10.08
C GLN A 392 1.07 25.59 9.13
N LYS A 393 1.48 24.54 8.40
CA LYS A 393 0.58 23.72 7.59
C LYS A 393 0.52 22.30 8.15
N PRO A 394 -0.66 21.66 8.13
CA PRO A 394 -0.81 20.30 8.61
C PRO A 394 0.02 19.31 7.76
N PRO A 395 0.55 18.24 8.36
CA PRO A 395 1.16 17.14 7.62
C PRO A 395 0.17 16.49 6.64
N HIS A 396 0.70 15.94 5.56
CA HIS A 396 -0.09 15.35 4.48
C HIS A 396 0.09 13.84 4.40
N ILE A 397 -0.99 13.14 4.09
CA ILE A 397 -0.99 11.71 3.81
C ILE A 397 -1.70 11.50 2.48
N TYR A 398 -1.00 10.85 1.53
CA TYR A 398 -1.57 10.55 0.23
C TYR A 398 -2.04 9.10 0.20
N LEU A 399 -3.35 8.89 0.32
CA LEU A 399 -3.96 7.57 0.30
C LEU A 399 -3.97 7.03 -1.14
N PRO A 400 -3.53 5.77 -1.35
CA PRO A 400 -3.43 5.21 -2.70
C PRO A 400 -4.81 4.99 -3.33
N ILE A 401 -4.87 5.02 -4.66
CA ILE A 401 -6.09 4.66 -5.39
C ILE A 401 -6.32 3.16 -5.27
N LEU A 402 -7.53 2.79 -4.83
CA LEU A 402 -7.99 1.41 -4.74
C LEU A 402 -8.74 1.03 -6.00
N ILE A 403 -8.80 -0.27 -6.29
CA ILE A 403 -9.72 -0.79 -7.30
C ILE A 403 -11.10 -0.88 -6.64
N GLU A 404 -11.93 0.12 -6.87
CA GLU A 404 -13.25 0.30 -6.24
C GLU A 404 -14.24 0.95 -7.21
N SER A 405 -15.54 0.92 -6.88
CA SER A 405 -16.56 1.62 -7.68
C SER A 405 -16.40 3.14 -7.60
N HIS A 406 -16.15 3.78 -8.75
CA HIS A 406 -15.83 5.21 -8.83
C HIS A 406 -17.03 6.16 -8.60
N ASP A 407 -18.24 5.66 -8.80
CA ASP A 407 -19.53 6.35 -8.63
C ASP A 407 -20.00 6.35 -7.17
N ARG A 408 -19.46 5.46 -6.32
CA ARG A 408 -19.72 5.42 -4.88
C ARG A 408 -18.77 6.34 -4.10
N ARG A 409 -19.15 6.64 -2.86
CA ARG A 409 -18.26 7.27 -1.86
C ARG A 409 -16.98 6.44 -1.73
N ALA A 410 -15.82 7.08 -1.55
CA ALA A 410 -14.53 6.37 -1.51
C ALA A 410 -14.46 5.37 -0.37
N ALA A 411 -13.91 4.18 -0.65
CA ALA A 411 -13.66 3.13 0.33
C ALA A 411 -12.72 3.60 1.47
N TRP A 412 -11.91 4.63 1.22
CA TRP A 412 -11.09 5.29 2.25
C TRP A 412 -11.90 6.01 3.32
N MET A 413 -13.21 6.20 3.13
CA MET A 413 -14.07 6.76 4.18
C MET A 413 -14.28 5.79 5.33
N GLN A 414 -14.14 4.49 5.07
CA GLN A 414 -14.14 3.46 6.09
C GLN A 414 -12.81 3.47 6.86
N GLY A 415 -12.87 3.15 8.15
CA GLY A 415 -11.70 3.13 9.02
C GLY A 415 -10.99 4.48 9.22
N SER A 416 -11.61 5.62 8.87
CA SER A 416 -11.04 6.95 9.09
C SER A 416 -10.67 7.18 10.55
N ASP A 417 -11.50 6.69 11.45
CA ASP A 417 -11.39 6.89 12.90
C ASP A 417 -10.20 6.10 13.47
N LEU A 418 -9.98 4.90 12.96
CA LEU A 418 -8.83 4.06 13.28
C LEU A 418 -7.52 4.69 12.78
N ARG A 419 -7.53 5.28 11.58
CA ARG A 419 -6.37 6.03 11.08
C ARG A 419 -6.14 7.29 11.88
N LEU A 420 -7.20 8.00 12.28
CA LEU A 420 -7.11 9.19 13.11
C LEU A 420 -6.51 8.87 14.48
N LEU A 421 -6.89 7.75 15.10
CA LEU A 421 -6.25 7.25 16.32
C LEU A 421 -4.76 7.00 16.08
N ALA A 422 -4.39 6.34 14.98
CA ALA A 422 -2.99 6.08 14.64
C ALA A 422 -2.17 7.39 14.44
N TYR A 423 -2.72 8.37 13.73
CA TYR A 423 -2.07 9.66 13.50
C TYR A 423 -1.89 10.44 14.80
N SER A 424 -2.94 10.49 15.63
CA SER A 424 -2.94 11.22 16.90
C SER A 424 -1.97 10.59 17.90
N LEU A 425 -1.97 9.26 18.00
CA LEU A 425 -0.98 8.52 18.80
C LEU A 425 0.45 8.77 18.31
N SER A 426 0.68 8.82 17.00
CA SER A 426 2.00 9.12 16.44
C SER A 426 2.43 10.58 16.73
N ASN A 427 1.52 11.54 16.66
CA ASN A 427 1.78 12.94 16.98
C ASN A 427 2.12 13.14 18.47
N LEU A 428 1.48 12.37 19.38
CA LEU A 428 1.82 12.39 20.81
C LEU A 428 3.25 11.95 21.09
N LYS A 429 3.81 11.04 20.26
CA LYS A 429 5.17 10.52 20.41
C LYS A 429 6.27 11.46 19.91
N SER A 430 5.92 12.53 19.21
CA SER A 430 6.94 13.39 18.61
C SER A 430 7.86 13.96 19.70
N THR A 431 9.17 13.74 19.54
CA THR A 431 10.16 13.99 20.60
C THR A 431 10.89 15.33 20.46
N THR A 432 10.65 16.05 19.36
CA THR A 432 11.48 17.17 18.91
C THR A 432 11.22 18.50 19.62
N GLY A 433 10.44 18.52 20.71
CA GLY A 433 10.07 19.77 21.40
C GLY A 433 9.27 20.75 20.52
N ARG A 434 8.86 20.31 19.32
CA ARG A 434 7.98 21.04 18.42
C ARG A 434 6.58 21.10 18.99
N LEU A 435 5.85 22.16 18.63
CA LEU A 435 4.42 22.22 18.86
C LEU A 435 3.76 21.03 18.16
N ARG A 436 2.91 20.33 18.90
CA ARG A 436 2.10 19.24 18.35
C ARG A 436 1.25 19.78 17.21
N ASN A 437 1.09 18.97 16.18
CA ASN A 437 0.20 19.32 15.08
C ASN A 437 -1.24 19.28 15.59
N GLU A 438 -2.07 20.23 15.15
CA GLU A 438 -3.49 20.27 15.44
C GLU A 438 -4.31 19.43 14.46
N ALA A 439 -3.77 19.18 13.25
CA ALA A 439 -4.48 18.47 12.20
C ALA A 439 -3.52 17.72 11.26
N VAL A 440 -4.08 16.76 10.52
CA VAL A 440 -3.47 16.04 9.39
C VAL A 440 -4.39 16.16 8.18
N THR A 441 -3.83 16.23 6.97
CA THR A 441 -4.60 16.26 5.72
C THR A 441 -4.45 14.96 4.94
N GLU A 442 -5.53 14.19 4.83
CA GLU A 442 -5.61 13.03 3.93
C GLU A 442 -6.01 13.48 2.52
N HIS A 443 -5.22 13.10 1.52
CA HIS A 443 -5.59 13.23 0.11
C HIS A 443 -6.18 11.92 -0.37
N MET A 444 -7.46 11.93 -0.73
CA MET A 444 -8.19 10.77 -1.22
C MET A 444 -9.19 11.13 -2.31
N ARG A 445 -9.78 10.12 -2.95
CA ARG A 445 -10.84 10.32 -3.94
C ARG A 445 -12.08 10.93 -3.29
N LYS A 446 -12.58 12.03 -3.86
CA LYS A 446 -13.88 12.63 -3.52
C LYS A 446 -14.63 12.92 -4.82
N GLY A 447 -15.51 12.00 -5.21
CA GLY A 447 -16.15 12.02 -6.52
C GLY A 447 -15.11 11.89 -7.65
N ARG A 448 -15.08 12.86 -8.56
CA ARG A 448 -14.23 12.87 -9.78
C ARG A 448 -12.87 13.56 -9.62
N ARG A 449 -12.41 13.78 -8.39
CA ARG A 449 -11.11 14.42 -8.10
C ARG A 449 -10.43 13.80 -6.89
N ILE A 450 -9.13 13.97 -6.77
CA ILE A 450 -8.43 13.87 -5.48
C ILE A 450 -8.66 15.16 -4.71
N ALA A 451 -9.07 15.04 -3.46
CA ALA A 451 -9.34 16.18 -2.59
C ALA A 451 -8.67 16.00 -1.23
N PRO A 452 -8.19 17.10 -0.62
CA PRO A 452 -7.76 17.09 0.77
C PRO A 452 -8.97 16.95 1.69
N VAL A 453 -8.80 16.15 2.73
CA VAL A 453 -9.72 15.99 3.86
C VAL A 453 -8.90 16.24 5.12
N GLN A 454 -9.19 17.35 5.77
CA GLN A 454 -8.51 17.73 7.01
C GLN A 454 -9.16 16.99 8.18
N LEU A 455 -8.31 16.34 8.99
CA LEU A 455 -8.68 15.63 10.19
C LEU A 455 -8.03 16.32 11.38
N THR A 456 -8.83 16.78 12.34
CA THR A 456 -8.35 17.35 13.60
C THR A 456 -7.78 16.23 14.46
N LEU A 457 -6.54 16.36 14.90
CA LEU A 457 -5.88 15.36 15.73
C LEU A 457 -6.47 15.36 17.13
N LEU A 458 -6.60 14.16 17.68
CA LEU A 458 -7.25 13.92 18.97
C LEU A 458 -6.33 14.32 20.13
N SER A 459 -6.94 14.87 21.17
CA SER A 459 -6.33 15.01 22.49
C SER A 459 -6.11 13.64 23.13
N GLN A 460 -5.32 13.61 24.21
CA GLN A 460 -5.04 12.36 24.92
C GLN A 460 -6.30 11.66 25.43
N GLY A 461 -7.26 12.40 26.01
CA GLY A 461 -8.49 11.81 26.53
C GLY A 461 -9.38 11.21 25.42
N GLU A 462 -9.45 11.87 24.27
CA GLU A 462 -10.19 11.37 23.10
C GLU A 462 -9.52 10.12 22.50
N ILE A 463 -8.19 10.05 22.52
CA ILE A 463 -7.46 8.84 22.15
C ILE A 463 -7.81 7.69 23.08
N GLU A 464 -7.78 7.91 24.40
CA GLU A 464 -8.14 6.90 25.40
C GLU A 464 -9.57 6.38 25.19
N GLN A 465 -10.51 7.29 24.94
CA GLN A 465 -11.90 6.95 24.66
C GLN A 465 -12.06 6.17 23.35
N GLY A 466 -11.41 6.61 22.27
CA GLY A 466 -11.48 5.94 20.97
C GLY A 466 -10.83 4.56 20.99
N LEU A 467 -9.69 4.40 21.68
CA LEU A 467 -9.08 3.08 21.92
C LEU A 467 -10.01 2.17 22.72
N GLY A 468 -10.65 2.69 23.77
CA GLY A 468 -11.61 1.95 24.58
C GLY A 468 -12.85 1.50 23.79
N ALA A 469 -13.37 2.37 22.93
CA ALA A 469 -14.51 2.06 22.06
C ALA A 469 -14.15 0.97 21.04
N PHE A 470 -13.00 1.09 20.38
CA PHE A 470 -12.47 0.05 19.49
C PHE A 470 -12.33 -1.29 20.23
N LEU A 471 -11.76 -1.28 21.44
CA LEU A 471 -11.59 -2.47 22.24
C LEU A 471 -12.91 -3.14 22.63
N GLY A 472 -13.90 -2.33 23.01
CA GLY A 472 -15.25 -2.79 23.32
C GLY A 472 -15.89 -3.48 22.11
N GLN A 473 -15.77 -2.89 20.92
CA GLN A 473 -16.30 -3.48 19.68
C GLN A 473 -15.63 -4.83 19.36
N VAL A 474 -14.30 -4.92 19.49
CA VAL A 474 -13.57 -6.18 19.28
C VAL A 474 -14.05 -7.25 20.28
N ARG A 475 -14.16 -6.90 21.57
CA ARG A 475 -14.58 -7.85 22.62
C ARG A 475 -16.03 -8.30 22.47
N ASN A 476 -16.95 -7.42 22.08
CA ASN A 476 -18.34 -7.77 21.83
C ASN A 476 -18.45 -8.78 20.68
N LEU A 477 -17.70 -8.53 19.60
CA LEU A 477 -17.64 -9.46 18.48
C LEU A 477 -17.04 -10.80 18.92
N THR A 478 -15.94 -10.80 19.67
CA THR A 478 -15.34 -12.03 20.24
C THR A 478 -16.32 -12.82 21.12
N ALA A 479 -17.10 -12.16 21.97
CA ALA A 479 -18.09 -12.81 22.83
C ALA A 479 -19.17 -13.53 22.01
N THR A 480 -19.61 -12.92 20.91
CA THR A 480 -20.58 -13.51 19.97
C THR A 480 -20.05 -14.81 19.36
N TYR A 481 -18.74 -14.88 19.07
CA TYR A 481 -18.11 -16.09 18.55
C TYR A 481 -17.90 -17.20 19.59
N GLN A 482 -17.77 -16.85 20.87
CA GLN A 482 -17.52 -17.81 21.95
C GLN A 482 -18.79 -18.42 22.54
N ALA A 483 -19.94 -17.72 22.44
CA ALA A 483 -21.22 -18.20 22.96
C ALA A 483 -21.76 -19.46 22.24
N ASP A 484 -21.28 -19.74 21.02
CA ASP A 484 -21.75 -20.82 20.13
C ASP A 484 -20.80 -22.05 20.07
N ASP A 485 -19.80 -22.13 20.95
CA ASP A 485 -18.89 -23.29 21.04
C ASP A 485 -19.36 -24.27 22.14
N ASP A 486 -20.16 -25.27 21.74
CA ASP A 486 -20.69 -26.37 22.58
C ASP A 486 -19.61 -27.34 23.14
N GLY A 487 -18.37 -26.88 23.32
CA GLY A 487 -17.28 -27.68 23.90
C GLY A 487 -16.87 -28.90 23.06
N ARG A 488 -17.30 -29.00 21.79
CA ARG A 488 -16.89 -30.06 20.87
C ARG A 488 -16.04 -29.51 19.73
N GLY A 489 -14.74 -29.44 20.00
CA GLY A 489 -13.71 -29.52 18.96
C GLY A 489 -13.16 -28.16 18.53
N SER A 490 -12.00 -27.84 19.12
CA SER A 490 -11.11 -26.75 18.79
C SER A 490 -11.02 -26.42 17.31
N SER A 491 -11.34 -25.19 16.96
CA SER A 491 -10.60 -24.41 15.97
C SER A 491 -10.80 -22.95 16.34
N ASP A 492 -9.77 -22.35 16.94
CA ASP A 492 -9.64 -20.89 17.05
C ASP A 492 -10.10 -20.29 15.71
N PRO A 493 -11.10 -19.39 15.67
CA PRO A 493 -11.57 -18.84 14.41
C PRO A 493 -10.36 -18.31 13.64
N ASN A 494 -10.14 -18.81 12.43
CA ASN A 494 -9.02 -18.37 11.58
C ASN A 494 -8.95 -16.84 11.66
N THR A 495 -7.86 -16.29 12.21
CA THR A 495 -7.78 -14.88 12.60
C THR A 495 -8.15 -13.94 11.46
N LEU A 496 -7.82 -14.32 10.21
CA LEU A 496 -8.23 -13.58 9.01
C LEU A 496 -9.76 -13.48 8.87
N THR A 497 -10.48 -14.57 9.16
CA THR A 497 -11.93 -14.64 9.10
C THR A 497 -12.57 -13.73 10.15
N PHE A 498 -12.07 -13.76 11.39
CA PHE A 498 -12.55 -12.89 12.46
C PHE A 498 -12.42 -11.40 12.09
N TRP A 499 -11.23 -10.97 11.64
CA TRP A 499 -11.02 -9.56 11.29
C TRP A 499 -11.75 -9.14 10.01
N THR A 500 -12.01 -10.07 9.09
CA THR A 500 -12.89 -9.82 7.95
C THR A 500 -14.34 -9.60 8.41
N ALA A 501 -14.81 -10.40 9.37
CA ALA A 501 -16.13 -10.23 9.97
C ALA A 501 -16.25 -8.91 10.72
N PHE A 502 -15.22 -8.53 11.48
CA PHE A 502 -15.15 -7.21 12.14
C PHE A 502 -15.31 -6.08 11.13
N ALA A 503 -14.54 -6.12 10.03
CA ALA A 503 -14.64 -5.12 8.98
C ALA A 503 -16.01 -5.10 8.29
N LEU A 504 -16.62 -6.27 8.07
CA LEU A 504 -17.98 -6.35 7.51
C LEU A 504 -19.02 -5.76 8.47
N HIS A 505 -18.95 -6.11 9.76
CA HIS A 505 -19.81 -5.51 10.77
C HIS A 505 -19.68 -3.97 10.77
N ASP A 506 -18.46 -3.45 10.79
CA ASP A 506 -18.18 -2.01 10.75
C ASP A 506 -18.82 -1.32 9.53
N ILE A 507 -18.75 -1.96 8.36
CA ILE A 507 -19.35 -1.46 7.11
C ILE A 507 -20.87 -1.49 7.18
N LEU A 508 -21.45 -2.63 7.58
CA LEU A 508 -22.89 -2.87 7.56
C LEU A 508 -23.63 -2.04 8.62
N ALA A 509 -23.01 -1.81 9.78
CA ALA A 509 -23.56 -0.96 10.84
C ALA A 509 -23.74 0.51 10.41
N GLN A 510 -23.00 0.94 9.38
CA GLN A 510 -23.10 2.29 8.81
C GLN A 510 -24.03 2.37 7.60
N MET A 511 -24.63 1.25 7.17
CA MET A 511 -25.60 1.20 6.07
C MET A 511 -27.02 1.28 6.61
N GLU A 512 -27.88 1.96 5.86
CA GLU A 512 -29.32 1.94 6.08
C GLU A 512 -29.86 0.50 5.94
N PRO A 513 -30.85 0.07 6.75
CA PRO A 513 -31.33 -1.31 6.75
C PRO A 513 -31.78 -1.84 5.38
N ASP A 514 -32.31 -0.98 4.51
CA ASP A 514 -32.76 -1.32 3.15
C ASP A 514 -31.61 -1.44 2.14
N GLU A 515 -30.47 -0.79 2.38
CA GLU A 515 -29.26 -0.90 1.56
C GLU A 515 -28.38 -2.09 1.95
N ARG A 516 -28.58 -2.67 3.14
CA ARG A 516 -27.77 -3.80 3.64
C ARG A 516 -27.96 -5.06 2.77
N PRO A 517 -26.87 -5.70 2.31
CA PRO A 517 -26.98 -7.00 1.65
C PRO A 517 -27.60 -8.04 2.59
N SER A 518 -28.44 -8.94 2.07
CA SER A 518 -29.00 -10.01 2.88
C SER A 518 -27.92 -10.97 3.42
N LEU A 519 -28.23 -11.67 4.51
CA LEU A 519 -27.35 -12.68 5.12
C LEU A 519 -26.77 -13.66 4.08
N GLY A 520 -27.61 -14.17 3.17
CA GLY A 520 -27.18 -15.08 2.10
C GLY A 520 -26.18 -14.44 1.12
N LYS A 521 -26.31 -13.14 0.82
CA LYS A 521 -25.37 -12.40 -0.03
C LYS A 521 -24.02 -12.21 0.66
N VAL A 522 -24.01 -11.83 1.94
CA VAL A 522 -22.77 -11.67 2.72
C VAL A 522 -22.03 -13.00 2.86
N ARG A 523 -22.76 -14.09 3.13
CA ARG A 523 -22.18 -15.44 3.15
C ARG A 523 -21.51 -15.79 1.82
N ARG A 524 -22.22 -15.58 0.71
CA ARG A 524 -21.68 -15.85 -0.63
C ARG A 524 -20.47 -14.97 -0.94
N PHE A 525 -20.45 -13.72 -0.47
CA PHE A 525 -19.29 -12.84 -0.57
C PHE A 525 -18.07 -13.41 0.18
N LEU A 526 -18.24 -13.90 1.40
CA LEU A 526 -17.15 -14.55 2.15
C LEU A 526 -16.63 -15.81 1.47
N GLU A 527 -17.53 -16.66 0.97
CA GLU A 527 -17.17 -17.95 0.34
C GLU A 527 -16.55 -17.76 -1.07
N LEU A 528 -17.13 -16.87 -1.88
CA LEU A 528 -16.84 -16.78 -3.32
C LEU A 528 -16.17 -15.47 -3.74
N GLY A 529 -16.26 -14.42 -2.92
CA GLY A 529 -15.77 -13.08 -3.24
C GLY A 529 -16.76 -12.15 -3.94
N TYR A 530 -18.03 -12.56 -4.07
CA TYR A 530 -19.12 -11.78 -4.67
C TYR A 530 -20.50 -12.29 -4.22
N CYS A 531 -21.48 -11.40 -4.19
CA CYS A 531 -22.82 -11.65 -3.64
C CYS A 531 -23.78 -12.34 -4.62
N GLY A 532 -23.57 -12.16 -5.93
CA GLY A 532 -24.54 -12.52 -6.97
C GLY A 532 -24.08 -13.66 -7.89
N GLU A 533 -24.70 -13.76 -9.07
CA GLU A 533 -24.35 -14.72 -10.13
C GLU A 533 -23.11 -14.33 -10.94
N LYS A 534 -22.59 -13.14 -10.72
CA LYS A 534 -21.39 -12.62 -11.39
C LYS A 534 -20.69 -11.66 -10.43
N LEU A 535 -19.44 -11.31 -10.75
CA LEU A 535 -18.68 -10.33 -9.98
C LEU A 535 -19.09 -8.93 -10.42
N GLU A 536 -19.60 -8.11 -9.52
CA GLU A 536 -20.03 -6.75 -9.80
C GLU A 536 -19.18 -5.69 -9.08
N TRP A 537 -19.29 -4.43 -9.52
CA TRP A 537 -18.57 -3.32 -8.88
C TRP A 537 -18.98 -3.08 -7.43
N GLY A 538 -20.21 -3.46 -7.05
CA GLY A 538 -20.64 -3.49 -5.65
C GLY A 538 -19.77 -4.42 -4.80
N ASP A 539 -19.47 -5.63 -5.29
CA ASP A 539 -18.62 -6.61 -4.60
C ASP A 539 -17.17 -6.14 -4.53
N ILE A 540 -16.66 -5.58 -5.64
CA ILE A 540 -15.29 -5.03 -5.71
C ILE A 540 -15.15 -3.87 -4.71
N HIS A 541 -16.16 -3.01 -4.62
CA HIS A 541 -16.18 -1.91 -3.66
C HIS A 541 -16.25 -2.41 -2.21
N LEU A 542 -17.10 -3.40 -1.92
CA LEU A 542 -17.18 -4.00 -0.59
C LEU A 542 -15.85 -4.61 -0.15
N GLN A 543 -15.16 -5.32 -1.06
CA GLN A 543 -13.82 -5.82 -0.79
C GLN A 543 -12.82 -4.68 -0.51
N ALA A 544 -12.87 -3.59 -1.28
CA ALA A 544 -12.00 -2.44 -1.05
C ALA A 544 -12.23 -1.81 0.34
N GLN A 545 -13.49 -1.71 0.79
CA GLN A 545 -13.85 -1.23 2.13
C GLN A 545 -13.29 -2.14 3.22
N VAL A 546 -13.43 -3.46 3.09
CA VAL A 546 -12.86 -4.43 4.04
C VAL A 546 -11.34 -4.26 4.14
N VAL A 547 -10.65 -4.21 3.01
CA VAL A 547 -9.18 -4.06 2.97
C VAL A 547 -8.72 -2.75 3.61
N VAL A 548 -9.45 -1.65 3.41
CA VAL A 548 -9.12 -0.34 4.02
C VAL A 548 -9.24 -0.39 5.54
N ILE A 549 -10.30 -1.00 6.08
CA ILE A 549 -10.47 -1.13 7.54
C ILE A 549 -9.31 -1.95 8.11
N MET A 550 -9.01 -3.10 7.49
CA MET A 550 -7.90 -3.94 7.93
C MET A 550 -6.54 -3.23 7.84
N TYR A 551 -6.30 -2.46 6.79
CA TYR A 551 -5.11 -1.62 6.68
C TYR A 551 -5.07 -0.51 7.75
N SER A 552 -6.21 0.08 8.09
CA SER A 552 -6.31 1.11 9.13
C SER A 552 -6.01 0.55 10.53
N ILE A 553 -6.52 -0.66 10.85
CA ILE A 553 -6.18 -1.38 12.09
C ILE A 553 -4.68 -1.71 12.12
N ARG A 554 -4.12 -2.15 10.98
CA ARG A 554 -2.67 -2.39 10.85
C ARG A 554 -1.86 -1.14 11.17
N MET A 555 -2.21 0.02 10.62
CA MET A 555 -1.52 1.28 10.91
C MET A 555 -1.54 1.59 12.41
N LEU A 556 -2.71 1.44 13.05
CA LEU A 556 -2.87 1.62 14.50
C LEU A 556 -1.96 0.66 15.28
N ARG A 557 -1.97 -0.64 14.93
CA ARG A 557 -1.11 -1.67 15.54
C ARG A 557 0.37 -1.32 15.44
N GLU A 558 0.80 -0.86 14.27
CA GLU A 558 2.19 -0.52 14.01
C GLU A 558 2.63 0.67 14.88
N VAL A 559 1.81 1.72 14.94
CA VAL A 559 2.03 2.84 15.86
C VAL A 559 2.09 2.36 17.32
N ILE A 560 1.17 1.51 17.77
CA ILE A 560 1.20 0.96 19.14
C ILE A 560 2.50 0.17 19.40
N CYS A 561 2.88 -0.73 18.50
CA CYS A 561 4.09 -1.55 18.62
C CYS A 561 5.38 -0.74 18.70
N LEU A 562 5.48 0.40 18.00
CA LEU A 562 6.64 1.29 18.05
C LEU A 562 6.84 1.92 19.44
N GLY A 563 5.77 2.01 20.24
CA GLY A 563 5.75 2.61 21.57
C GLY A 563 6.43 1.77 22.65
N LYS A 564 6.76 0.50 22.36
CA LYS A 564 7.33 -0.45 23.31
C LYS A 564 8.83 -0.21 23.55
N GLY A 565 9.26 -0.18 24.82
CA GLY A 565 10.67 -0.24 25.24
C GLY A 565 11.03 0.76 26.33
N LYS A 566 11.85 0.33 27.31
CA LYS A 566 12.17 1.07 28.56
C LYS A 566 12.39 2.57 28.31
N GLY A 567 11.58 3.41 28.97
CA GLY A 567 11.71 4.87 28.95
C GLY A 567 10.96 5.57 27.81
N LYS A 568 10.00 4.89 27.17
CA LYS A 568 9.14 5.49 26.12
C LYS A 568 7.82 6.01 26.68
N VAL A 569 7.20 6.93 25.93
CA VAL A 569 5.98 7.69 26.26
C VAL A 569 4.79 6.83 26.73
N PHE A 570 4.72 5.55 26.33
CA PHE A 570 3.61 4.65 26.67
C PHE A 570 3.98 3.50 27.62
N ASP A 571 5.19 3.54 28.21
CA ASP A 571 5.62 2.59 29.25
C ASP A 571 5.13 3.01 30.66
N ASP A 572 4.52 4.19 30.80
CA ASP A 572 3.92 4.65 32.07
C ASP A 572 2.62 3.87 32.38
N ASP A 573 2.41 3.51 33.65
CA ASP A 573 1.19 2.87 34.17
C ASP A 573 -0.06 3.79 34.16
N GLY A 574 -0.02 4.90 33.40
CA GLY A 574 -1.15 5.79 33.20
C GLY A 574 -2.26 5.16 32.34
N TRP A 575 -3.44 5.78 32.34
CA TRP A 575 -4.63 5.30 31.62
C TRP A 575 -4.37 5.03 30.14
N LEU A 576 -3.67 5.94 29.44
CA LEU A 576 -3.25 5.73 28.06
C LEU A 576 -2.35 4.49 27.88
N GLY A 577 -1.40 4.27 28.77
CA GLY A 577 -0.52 3.09 28.75
C GLY A 577 -1.30 1.79 28.92
N GLY A 578 -2.29 1.79 29.83
CA GLY A 578 -3.24 0.68 30.01
C GLY A 578 -4.04 0.37 28.74
N SER A 579 -4.71 1.38 28.18
CA SER A 579 -5.50 1.22 26.94
C SER A 579 -4.65 0.73 25.76
N VAL A 580 -3.43 1.26 25.60
CA VAL A 580 -2.51 0.83 24.54
C VAL A 580 -2.08 -0.63 24.71
N ARG A 581 -1.82 -1.08 25.95
CA ARG A 581 -1.47 -2.48 26.24
C ARG A 581 -2.63 -3.44 25.98
N ASP A 582 -3.84 -3.04 26.35
CA ASP A 582 -5.04 -3.81 26.10
C ASP A 582 -5.29 -3.98 24.60
N VAL A 583 -5.24 -2.89 23.81
CA VAL A 583 -5.36 -2.96 22.34
C VAL A 583 -4.27 -3.82 21.74
N ASP A 584 -3.02 -3.66 22.18
CA ASP A 584 -1.90 -4.46 21.70
C ASP A 584 -2.12 -5.95 21.93
N SER A 585 -2.68 -6.34 23.08
CA SER A 585 -2.96 -7.75 23.42
C SER A 585 -3.97 -8.39 22.47
N GLU A 586 -5.01 -7.66 22.09
CA GLU A 586 -6.02 -8.12 21.12
C GLU A 586 -5.43 -8.17 19.69
N LEU A 587 -4.44 -7.32 19.39
CA LEU A 587 -3.82 -7.21 18.07
C LEU A 587 -2.57 -8.09 17.88
N VAL A 588 -2.15 -8.89 18.87
CA VAL A 588 -0.93 -9.74 18.76
C VAL A 588 -1.00 -10.62 17.51
N GLY A 589 -2.13 -11.29 17.29
CA GLY A 589 -2.39 -12.20 16.17
C GLY A 589 -2.95 -11.53 14.90
N PHE A 590 -3.01 -10.19 14.84
CA PHE A 590 -3.62 -9.50 13.69
C PHE A 590 -2.99 -9.95 12.36
N PRO A 591 -3.79 -10.24 11.31
CA PRO A 591 -3.29 -10.79 10.06
C PRO A 591 -2.24 -9.90 9.39
N TRP A 592 -1.30 -10.52 8.67
CA TRP A 592 -0.29 -9.79 7.92
C TRP A 592 -0.90 -9.14 6.68
N LEU A 593 -0.26 -8.12 6.12
CA LEU A 593 -0.81 -7.37 4.98
C LEU A 593 -1.08 -8.27 3.76
N ARG A 594 -0.22 -9.27 3.55
CA ARG A 594 -0.40 -10.30 2.52
C ARG A 594 -1.68 -11.13 2.70
N ASP A 595 -2.14 -11.35 3.94
CA ASP A 595 -3.20 -12.31 4.23
C ASP A 595 -4.58 -11.78 3.86
N PHE A 596 -4.81 -10.47 4.04
CA PHE A 596 -6.08 -9.83 3.66
C PHE A 596 -6.05 -9.11 2.31
N THR A 597 -4.89 -9.07 1.65
CA THR A 597 -4.75 -8.66 0.24
C THR A 597 -4.65 -9.86 -0.71
N ARG A 598 -4.76 -11.08 -0.18
CA ARG A 598 -4.61 -12.36 -0.89
C ARG A 598 -5.71 -12.66 -1.90
N GLY A 599 -6.72 -11.82 -2.08
CA GLY A 599 -7.79 -11.99 -3.08
C GLY A 599 -9.19 -11.81 -2.50
N ARG A 600 -10.20 -11.89 -3.37
CA ARG A 600 -11.61 -11.83 -2.98
C ARG A 600 -12.07 -13.16 -2.38
N GLY A 601 -12.84 -13.07 -1.29
CA GLY A 601 -13.32 -14.21 -0.53
C GLY A 601 -12.23 -14.86 0.33
N LEU A 602 -12.67 -15.61 1.35
CA LEU A 602 -11.82 -16.33 2.28
C LEU A 602 -11.55 -17.74 1.74
N VAL A 603 -10.51 -17.85 0.91
CA VAL A 603 -10.12 -19.14 0.30
C VAL A 603 -9.92 -20.20 1.39
N GLY A 604 -10.69 -21.29 1.31
CA GLY A 604 -10.61 -22.40 2.27
C GLY A 604 -11.49 -22.26 3.52
N ILE A 605 -12.32 -21.21 3.62
CA ILE A 605 -13.35 -21.14 4.66
C ILE A 605 -14.37 -22.28 4.46
N SER A 606 -14.72 -22.98 5.53
CA SER A 606 -15.81 -23.95 5.48
C SER A 606 -17.16 -23.21 5.39
N THR A 607 -18.12 -23.80 4.69
CA THR A 607 -19.48 -23.27 4.58
C THR A 607 -20.12 -23.01 5.94
N GLU A 608 -19.81 -23.86 6.93
CA GLU A 608 -20.27 -23.74 8.30
C GLU A 608 -19.59 -22.58 9.05
N CYS A 609 -18.28 -22.39 8.87
CA CYS A 609 -17.57 -21.24 9.43
C CYS A 609 -18.08 -19.92 8.85
N ALA A 610 -18.29 -19.87 7.53
CA ALA A 610 -18.88 -18.70 6.88
C ALA A 610 -20.29 -18.41 7.40
N ARG A 611 -21.12 -19.44 7.62
CA ARG A 611 -22.46 -19.29 8.20
C ARG A 611 -22.41 -18.67 9.59
N LYS A 612 -21.63 -19.25 10.51
CA LYS A 612 -21.47 -18.75 11.90
C LYS A 612 -20.99 -17.29 11.93
N VAL A 613 -20.02 -16.96 11.08
CA VAL A 613 -19.48 -15.60 10.97
C VAL A 613 -20.55 -14.59 10.58
N VAL A 614 -21.37 -14.92 9.58
CA VAL A 614 -22.39 -13.98 9.13
C VAL A 614 -23.51 -13.86 10.15
N GLU A 615 -23.94 -14.97 10.77
CA GLU A 615 -24.96 -14.94 11.83
C GLU A 615 -24.52 -14.07 13.01
N GLY A 616 -23.27 -14.20 13.48
CA GLY A 616 -22.73 -13.34 14.54
C GLY A 616 -22.67 -11.87 14.15
N VAL A 617 -22.31 -11.55 12.90
CA VAL A 617 -22.32 -10.16 12.41
C VAL A 617 -23.74 -9.59 12.41
N PHE A 618 -24.74 -10.34 11.96
CA PHE A 618 -26.13 -9.86 11.92
C PHE A 618 -26.78 -9.77 13.30
N ALA A 619 -26.48 -10.69 14.22
CA ALA A 619 -26.94 -10.61 15.59
C ALA A 619 -26.53 -9.28 16.27
N LEU A 620 -25.29 -8.85 16.04
CA LEU A 620 -24.80 -7.56 16.56
C LEU A 620 -25.47 -6.34 15.92
N LEU A 621 -25.84 -6.43 14.64
CA LEU A 621 -26.58 -5.37 13.95
C LEU A 621 -27.99 -5.24 14.52
N ASP A 622 -28.68 -6.36 14.74
CA ASP A 622 -30.05 -6.38 15.26
C ASP A 622 -30.11 -5.91 16.73
N GLU A 623 -29.09 -6.20 17.55
CA GLU A 623 -28.96 -5.65 18.91
C GLU A 623 -28.81 -4.12 18.94
N CYS A 624 -28.18 -3.53 17.92
CA CYS A 624 -28.05 -2.08 17.79
C CYS A 624 -29.34 -1.41 17.29
N ASP A 625 -30.13 -2.09 16.45
CA ASP A 625 -31.41 -1.57 15.94
C ASP A 625 -32.55 -1.71 16.98
N GLY A 626 -32.40 -2.57 18.00
CA GLY A 626 -33.41 -2.87 19.03
C GLY A 626 -33.53 -1.87 20.20
N ASP A 627 -32.63 -0.89 20.34
CA ASP A 627 -32.66 0.08 21.46
C ASP A 627 -33.57 1.30 21.21
N GLY A 628 -34.47 1.20 20.22
CA GLY A 628 -35.34 2.28 19.78
C GLY A 628 -36.76 1.84 19.46
N CYS A 629 -37.49 1.25 20.42
CA CYS A 629 -38.96 1.32 20.53
C CYS A 629 -39.46 0.51 21.75
N ALA A 630 -39.46 1.13 22.92
CA ALA A 630 -40.40 0.73 23.97
C ALA A 630 -41.71 1.50 23.72
N GLU A 631 -42.57 0.98 22.83
CA GLU A 631 -43.98 1.37 22.86
C GLU A 631 -44.66 0.61 24.00
N GLU A 632 -45.15 1.37 24.98
CA GLU A 632 -45.93 0.87 26.10
C GLU A 632 -47.19 0.18 25.59
N ALA A 633 -47.36 -1.08 25.99
CA ALA A 633 -48.61 -1.80 25.87
C ALA A 633 -49.69 -1.11 26.74
N GLY A 634 -50.65 -0.46 26.09
CA GLY A 634 -51.91 -0.01 26.68
C GLY A 634 -53.07 -0.58 25.89
N GLY A 635 -53.57 -1.75 26.29
CA GLY A 635 -54.78 -2.34 25.72
C GLY A 635 -56.04 -1.57 26.13
N LEU A 636 -57.04 -1.55 25.26
CA LEU A 636 -58.46 -1.44 25.60
C LEU A 636 -59.30 -2.02 24.45
N GLU A 637 -60.18 -2.94 24.84
CA GLU A 637 -61.12 -3.69 24.02
C GLU A 637 -62.20 -2.80 23.36
N GLY A 638 -62.75 -3.26 22.24
CA GLY A 638 -63.94 -2.66 21.63
C GLY A 638 -64.40 -3.32 20.34
N ASN A 639 -65.20 -4.37 20.46
CA ASN A 639 -65.99 -5.01 19.39
C ASN A 639 -66.86 -4.01 18.61
N SER A 640 -67.01 -4.18 17.29
CA SER A 640 -68.33 -4.31 16.63
C SER A 640 -68.24 -4.54 15.12
N ASN A 641 -69.18 -5.36 14.66
CA ASN A 641 -69.43 -5.84 13.29
C ASN A 641 -69.79 -4.74 12.28
N GLY A 642 -69.58 -5.05 10.99
CA GLY A 642 -70.25 -4.39 9.87
C GLY A 642 -69.88 -5.00 8.51
N GLU A 643 -70.79 -5.80 7.95
CA GLU A 643 -70.73 -6.46 6.65
C GLU A 643 -70.88 -5.53 5.43
N ALA A 644 -70.56 -6.09 4.25
CA ALA A 644 -71.02 -5.81 2.88
C ALA A 644 -70.39 -4.59 2.14
N GLY A 645 -70.04 -4.64 0.84
CA GLY A 645 -70.26 -5.65 -0.20
C GLY A 645 -69.58 -5.27 -1.54
N LEU A 646 -69.76 -6.19 -2.50
CA LEU A 646 -69.41 -6.27 -3.93
C LEU A 646 -69.43 -4.92 -4.70
N THR A 647 -68.61 -4.65 -5.74
CA THR A 647 -68.67 -5.13 -7.16
C THR A 647 -67.45 -4.56 -7.94
N ALA A 648 -66.66 -5.34 -8.70
CA ALA A 648 -66.78 -5.74 -10.11
C ALA A 648 -66.39 -4.69 -11.20
N GLU A 649 -65.40 -5.07 -12.02
CA GLU A 649 -65.16 -4.84 -13.48
C GLU A 649 -64.93 -3.42 -14.03
N GLY A 650 -63.77 -3.17 -14.65
CA GLY A 650 -63.55 -3.05 -16.12
C GLY A 650 -62.88 -1.67 -16.36
N GLU A 651 -62.04 -1.35 -17.33
CA GLU A 651 -61.64 -1.91 -18.62
C GLU A 651 -60.32 -1.20 -19.04
N GLU A 652 -59.70 -1.70 -20.10
CA GLU A 652 -58.50 -1.20 -20.78
C GLU A 652 -58.60 0.26 -21.29
N GLU A 653 -57.47 0.97 -21.39
CA GLU A 653 -57.02 1.50 -22.69
C GLU A 653 -55.58 2.05 -22.66
N ARG A 654 -54.77 1.57 -23.60
CA ARG A 654 -53.52 2.17 -24.07
C ARG A 654 -53.86 3.30 -25.05
N VAL A 655 -53.30 4.50 -24.90
CA VAL A 655 -52.85 5.31 -26.06
C VAL A 655 -51.62 6.14 -25.70
N THR A 656 -50.65 6.08 -26.61
CA THR A 656 -49.41 6.84 -26.80
C THR A 656 -49.61 8.36 -26.95
N THR A 657 -48.64 9.20 -26.53
CA THR A 657 -47.81 10.03 -27.43
C THR A 657 -46.96 11.10 -26.72
N ALA A 658 -45.78 11.26 -27.32
CA ALA A 658 -44.72 12.26 -27.25
C ALA A 658 -44.96 13.70 -26.72
N SER A 659 -43.89 14.19 -26.07
CA SER A 659 -43.23 15.50 -26.22
C SER A 659 -43.97 16.78 -25.78
N SER A 660 -43.34 17.55 -24.89
CA SER A 660 -42.71 18.81 -25.28
C SER A 660 -42.11 19.57 -24.08
N SER A 661 -40.93 20.11 -24.35
CA SER A 661 -40.15 21.05 -23.56
C SER A 661 -40.90 22.37 -23.34
N LYS A 662 -40.74 23.00 -22.16
CA LYS A 662 -40.71 24.48 -22.07
C LYS A 662 -40.07 24.99 -20.77
N LYS A 663 -38.93 25.64 -20.95
CA LYS A 663 -38.31 26.63 -20.05
C LYS A 663 -39.24 27.83 -19.80
N ARG A 664 -39.22 28.37 -18.59
CA ARG A 664 -39.33 29.81 -18.23
C ARG A 664 -39.25 29.93 -16.70
N LYS A 665 -38.85 31.02 -16.06
CA LYS A 665 -37.92 32.13 -16.31
C LYS A 665 -37.89 32.89 -14.98
N LYS A 666 -36.71 32.98 -14.39
CA LYS A 666 -36.16 33.99 -13.48
C LYS A 666 -37.00 35.26 -13.28
N ARG A 667 -37.22 35.66 -12.01
CA ARG A 667 -37.33 37.09 -11.62
C ARG A 667 -36.84 37.32 -10.18
N LYS A 668 -35.89 38.25 -10.07
CA LYS A 668 -35.33 38.87 -8.85
C LYS A 668 -36.23 40.01 -8.38
N THR A 669 -36.16 40.33 -7.08
CA THR A 669 -35.99 41.67 -6.43
C THR A 669 -36.04 41.44 -4.90
N SER A 670 -34.96 41.67 -4.13
CA SER A 670 -34.61 42.91 -3.36
C SER A 670 -35.72 43.34 -2.38
N ASN A 671 -35.50 43.75 -1.12
CA ASN A 671 -34.34 44.27 -0.41
C ASN A 671 -34.69 44.36 1.10
N GLY A 672 -33.68 44.35 1.98
CA GLY A 672 -33.64 45.22 3.17
C GLY A 672 -34.21 44.75 4.53
N GLY A 673 -33.32 44.71 5.54
CA GLY A 673 -33.52 45.53 6.74
C GLY A 673 -33.77 44.87 8.10
N ALA A 674 -32.68 44.68 8.85
CA ALA A 674 -32.44 45.04 10.27
C ALA A 674 -33.30 44.49 11.45
N GLU A 675 -32.53 43.93 12.39
CA GLU A 675 -32.57 44.09 13.86
C GLU A 675 -33.80 43.67 14.69
N GLY A 676 -33.54 42.71 15.59
CA GLY A 676 -33.62 43.00 17.02
C GLY A 676 -34.71 42.30 17.84
N VAL A 677 -34.27 41.80 19.01
CA VAL A 677 -35.02 41.66 20.27
C VAL A 677 -35.67 40.30 20.56
N MET A 678 -35.04 39.56 21.48
CA MET A 678 -35.70 38.62 22.42
C MET A 678 -36.45 39.42 23.51
N PRO A 679 -37.47 38.84 24.17
CA PRO A 679 -37.20 38.36 25.54
C PRO A 679 -38.04 37.14 26.02
N THR A 680 -37.36 36.27 26.77
CA THR A 680 -37.73 35.61 28.06
C THR A 680 -39.16 35.12 28.34
N HIS A 681 -39.31 33.88 28.85
CA HIS A 681 -39.82 33.64 30.23
C HIS A 681 -39.75 32.16 30.71
N THR A 682 -39.05 31.98 31.85
CA THR A 682 -39.34 31.18 33.07
C THR A 682 -39.56 29.64 33.08
N LYS A 683 -38.59 28.98 33.73
CA LYS A 683 -38.65 28.14 34.97
C LYS A 683 -39.74 27.06 35.16
N GLY A 684 -39.27 25.84 35.45
CA GLY A 684 -39.96 24.86 36.29
C GLY A 684 -39.11 23.61 36.51
N GLY A 685 -38.59 23.40 37.72
CA GLY A 685 -37.74 22.26 38.08
C GLY A 685 -38.52 21.02 38.51
N GLY A 686 -37.86 19.87 38.47
CA GLY A 686 -38.34 18.61 39.04
C GLY A 686 -37.20 17.58 39.10
N ASN A 687 -36.68 17.35 40.29
CA ASN A 687 -35.72 16.28 40.60
C ASN A 687 -36.38 14.90 40.43
N GLY A 688 -35.69 13.99 39.74
CA GLY A 688 -36.02 12.58 39.70
C GLY A 688 -34.75 11.76 39.57
N SER A 689 -34.22 11.30 40.70
CA SER A 689 -33.12 10.35 40.78
C SER A 689 -33.59 8.98 40.30
N GLY A 690 -33.12 8.55 39.12
CA GLY A 690 -33.28 7.19 38.61
C GLY A 690 -31.95 6.73 38.05
N SER A 691 -31.42 5.65 38.61
CA SER A 691 -30.17 5.00 38.19
C SER A 691 -30.24 4.63 36.70
N LYS A 692 -29.56 5.42 35.85
CA LYS A 692 -29.45 5.13 34.41
C LYS A 692 -28.31 4.13 34.21
N ARG A 693 -28.65 2.92 33.77
CA ARG A 693 -27.73 2.02 33.07
C ARG A 693 -27.09 2.79 31.91
N LYS A 694 -25.77 2.67 31.77
CA LYS A 694 -24.97 3.30 30.71
C LYS A 694 -25.56 2.96 29.33
N GLN A 695 -26.03 3.99 28.65
CA GLN A 695 -26.33 3.97 27.22
C GLN A 695 -25.04 3.62 26.48
N MET A 696 -25.03 2.52 25.71
CA MET A 696 -23.84 2.09 24.96
C MET A 696 -23.71 2.95 23.72
N THR A 697 -22.88 3.98 23.81
CA THR A 697 -22.60 4.89 22.71
C THR A 697 -21.74 4.18 21.68
N ASN A 698 -22.22 4.12 20.43
CA ASN A 698 -21.46 3.60 19.31
C ASN A 698 -20.14 4.40 19.16
N MET A 699 -19.03 3.76 18.80
CA MET A 699 -17.74 4.44 18.53
C MET A 699 -17.92 5.65 17.59
N PHE A 700 -18.86 5.54 16.65
CA PHE A 700 -19.19 6.59 15.69
C PHE A 700 -19.90 7.80 16.29
N ASP A 701 -20.73 7.63 17.32
CA ASP A 701 -21.43 8.76 17.96
C ASP A 701 -20.51 9.57 18.85
N ILE A 702 -19.54 8.89 19.48
CA ILE A 702 -18.52 9.51 20.31
C ILE A 702 -17.58 10.40 19.48
N LEU A 703 -17.10 9.91 18.35
CA LEU A 703 -16.13 10.64 17.52
C LEU A 703 -16.78 11.68 16.60
N ARG A 704 -18.06 11.47 16.20
CA ARG A 704 -18.79 12.39 15.33
C ARG A 704 -19.37 13.60 16.10
N GLN A 705 -19.70 13.47 17.39
CA GLN A 705 -20.14 14.61 18.23
C GLN A 705 -19.03 15.63 18.54
N VAL A 706 -17.79 15.32 18.20
CA VAL A 706 -16.61 16.17 18.45
C VAL A 706 -16.09 16.83 17.16
N GLY A 707 -16.74 16.55 16.02
CA GLY A 707 -16.36 17.05 14.70
C GLY A 707 -17.20 18.20 14.13
N ASP A 708 -18.14 18.77 14.88
CA ASP A 708 -18.94 19.96 14.49
C ASP A 708 -18.57 21.21 15.31
#